data_AF-A0A973L2C2-F1
#
_entry.id   AF-A0A973L2C2-F1
#
_cell.length_a   1.000
_cell.length_b   1.000
_cell.length_c   1.000
_cell.angle_alpha   90.00
_cell.angle_beta   90.00
_cell.angle_gamma   90.00
#
_symmetry.space_group_name_H-M   'P 1'
#
loop_
_entity.id
_entity.type
_entity.pdbx_description
1 polymer ?
#
loop_
_entity_poly.entity_id
_entity_poly.type
_entity_poly.pdbx_seq_one_letter_code
_entity_poly.pdbx_strand_id
1 'polypeptide(L)'
;MTDERTRREKRLRGALAPTGWTKSAERAMARTDANGTTWHCTLEPAEDDGAPETLRLEIRGAGRSFSADYVLDVRGTADPAGFFDGPVDRLGELLGVIAGLQTAVTGRTLTDKVLMPLLVRTAVFTGRFGVPLRTSGFHRERLPHPVSAPLPRAVAAALAAPHDGTRWLDAAFAALDADFPHLALTALDRALAAGADPAVPELWRAWLLRSVDTAEALAALDRAATAGGGVTGLARCLQGTIHQLGGDAERALEAWERATLEDPDDPYGWGVRGLTLAKRGRTADAAGVLADAVARHPGDATLQYYLGYARTLLGDAEGAFDALEEAIRLRPPLAGEILPDPDLAGLRDHERFASLTSARAADNGQEAEVTESLRRLATAVASQGAQRAKDWRRARLITYVGGDTLVGGEEEGGIDVSYTAAQGTERDLNVDLKALRPLVHALERSLPDEATAVELDVHAAGWFEALTAPGVRGSHRRNQTVHVLGRPGDPCGDPGDVPGGPDDPTEAGDPAEARRLLRDYLRRRAEITGAEETLPAPDPERADRLASLAREYGTALPADLRALYDIADGDGDLGLLDGFEWFTVSELEDHLVNRWWTVDIHENAWIDGAVSDGGPHAAVRRSHDRPGWIPFAYGSSLDYLAVDLDPAENGRPGQVIRIGTRRPHAEYVADSMTSLLRGHVEALRQGRFTDEDGWLTIDLAGMGREDGHGGACHVRGTLGDADIDERTLTLDARANGDLDLTAVRNAPLLREARLLCGSADLTPLNDVPVRTLDLDLRALDLSPLAGHPTLRTLTLKAPHAVDLTPLLTAGHLNGLDLSQATVRDITVLGGLRRLRHLSLSYEQWQQLWAEGVTPPALTVAILDGDHAPSTRADWLNQFTTARQYIGAFPTTGG
;
A
#
# COMPACT_ATOMS: atom_id res chain seq x y z
N MET A 1 -7.55 -3.91 44.32
CA MET A 1 -6.24 -3.25 44.46
C MET A 1 -5.64 -3.30 45.86
N THR A 2 -6.37 -2.95 46.93
CA THR A 2 -5.88 -3.00 48.32
C THR A 2 -5.45 -4.41 48.77
N ASP A 3 -6.07 -5.46 48.24
CA ASP A 3 -5.82 -6.86 48.63
C ASP A 3 -4.55 -7.47 47.97
N GLU A 4 -4.38 -7.32 46.65
CA GLU A 4 -3.14 -7.73 45.96
C GLU A 4 -1.91 -6.97 46.46
N ARG A 5 -2.08 -5.68 46.72
CA ARG A 5 -1.03 -4.82 47.27
C ARG A 5 -0.57 -5.28 48.66
N THR A 6 -1.53 -5.59 49.54
CA THR A 6 -1.24 -6.16 50.87
C THR A 6 -0.57 -7.54 50.76
N ARG A 7 -0.96 -8.34 49.76
CA ARG A 7 -0.36 -9.66 49.49
C ARG A 7 1.09 -9.56 49.04
N ARG A 8 1.43 -8.60 48.16
CA ARG A 8 2.80 -8.34 47.69
C ARG A 8 3.68 -7.78 48.81
N GLU A 9 3.17 -6.87 49.63
CA GLU A 9 3.88 -6.40 50.83
C GLU A 9 4.18 -7.56 51.80
N LYS A 10 3.23 -8.47 51.99
CA LYS A 10 3.42 -9.67 52.82
C LYS A 10 4.48 -10.62 52.24
N ARG A 11 4.55 -10.76 50.91
CA ARG A 11 5.59 -11.55 50.21
C ARG A 11 6.97 -10.92 50.37
N LEU A 12 7.11 -9.61 50.16
CA LEU A 12 8.36 -8.86 50.36
C LEU A 12 8.89 -9.06 51.79
N ARG A 13 8.01 -8.92 52.79
CA ARG A 13 8.35 -9.17 54.20
C ARG A 13 8.76 -10.62 54.44
N GLY A 14 8.01 -11.57 53.89
CA GLY A 14 8.29 -13.01 54.06
C GLY A 14 9.64 -13.43 53.47
N ALA A 15 10.03 -12.85 52.34
CA ALA A 15 11.31 -13.15 51.68
C ALA A 15 12.52 -12.55 52.41
N LEU A 16 12.39 -11.33 52.96
CA LEU A 16 13.50 -10.60 53.56
C LEU A 16 13.65 -10.82 55.08
N ALA A 17 12.59 -11.17 55.80
CA ALA A 17 12.65 -11.40 57.25
C ALA A 17 13.65 -12.50 57.67
N PRO A 18 13.78 -13.65 56.97
CA PRO A 18 14.75 -14.69 57.31
C PRO A 18 16.21 -14.23 57.23
N THR A 19 16.49 -13.15 56.51
CA THR A 19 17.85 -12.62 56.33
C THR A 19 18.14 -11.44 57.26
N GLY A 20 17.41 -11.30 58.36
CA GLY A 20 17.70 -10.29 59.40
C GLY A 20 17.24 -8.87 59.08
N TRP A 21 16.37 -8.70 58.07
CA TRP A 21 15.69 -7.44 57.83
C TRP A 21 14.49 -7.28 58.76
N THR A 22 14.31 -6.07 59.26
CA THR A 22 13.28 -5.68 60.23
C THR A 22 12.40 -4.58 59.67
N LYS A 23 11.14 -4.52 60.08
CA LYS A 23 10.22 -3.46 59.63
C LYS A 23 10.65 -2.12 60.24
N SER A 24 10.89 -1.09 59.42
CA SER A 24 11.29 0.25 59.92
C SER A 24 10.20 1.33 59.81
N ALA A 25 9.25 1.17 58.88
CA ALA A 25 8.02 1.97 58.75
C ALA A 25 6.92 1.17 58.02
N GLU A 26 5.70 1.70 57.88
CA GLU A 26 4.74 1.10 56.94
C GLU A 26 5.31 1.19 55.52
N ARG A 27 5.41 0.03 54.85
CA ARG A 27 5.96 -0.17 53.49
C ARG A 27 7.49 -0.20 53.35
N ALA A 28 8.25 -0.14 54.44
CA ALA A 28 9.72 -0.20 54.41
C ALA A 28 10.32 -1.31 55.30
N MET A 29 11.19 -2.13 54.71
CA MET A 29 12.08 -3.07 55.40
C MET A 29 13.45 -2.45 55.57
N ALA A 30 14.11 -2.63 56.71
CA ALA A 30 15.45 -2.14 56.94
C ALA A 30 16.34 -3.14 57.66
N ARG A 31 17.64 -3.09 57.40
CA ARG A 31 18.66 -3.91 58.06
C ARG A 31 19.93 -3.11 58.21
N THR A 32 20.56 -3.18 59.37
CA THR A 32 21.92 -2.64 59.54
C THR A 32 22.90 -3.78 59.60
N ASP A 33 23.93 -3.75 58.76
CA ASP A 33 24.99 -4.74 58.78
C ASP A 33 26.00 -4.47 59.92
N ALA A 34 26.92 -5.42 60.15
CA ALA A 34 27.92 -5.33 61.22
C ALA A 34 28.88 -4.13 61.08
N ASN A 35 28.95 -3.49 59.90
CA ASN A 35 29.80 -2.34 59.62
C ASN A 35 29.05 -1.00 59.78
N GLY A 36 27.81 -1.03 60.26
CA GLY A 36 26.98 0.17 60.44
C GLY A 36 26.34 0.69 59.16
N THR A 37 26.30 -0.12 58.08
CA THR A 37 25.57 0.24 56.85
C THR A 37 24.11 -0.16 56.99
N THR A 38 23.21 0.82 56.96
CA THR A 38 21.77 0.61 57.03
C THR A 38 21.17 0.56 55.62
N TRP A 39 20.52 -0.55 55.32
CA TRP A 39 19.75 -0.79 54.12
C TRP A 39 18.28 -0.53 54.41
N HIS A 40 17.59 0.12 53.49
CA HIS A 40 16.17 0.40 53.49
C HIS A 40 15.59 -0.03 52.14
N CYS A 41 14.48 -0.74 52.15
CA CYS A 41 13.80 -1.22 50.96
C CYS A 41 12.32 -0.85 51.10
N THR A 42 11.85 0.04 50.24
CA THR A 42 10.53 0.65 50.30
C THR A 42 9.78 0.37 49.01
N LEU A 43 8.54 -0.13 49.11
CA LEU A 43 7.67 -0.28 47.94
C LEU A 43 6.75 0.94 47.81
N GLU A 44 6.94 1.71 46.74
CA GLU A 44 6.20 2.94 46.43
C GLU A 44 5.02 2.67 45.49
N PRO A 45 3.85 3.28 45.74
CA PRO A 45 2.69 3.14 44.87
C PRO A 45 2.94 3.71 43.48
N ALA A 46 2.30 3.10 42.47
CA ALA A 46 2.09 3.71 41.17
C ALA A 46 1.27 5.02 41.30
N GLU A 47 1.66 6.05 40.57
CA GLU A 47 1.02 7.38 40.63
C GLU A 47 -0.38 7.39 39.97
N ASP A 48 -0.62 6.53 38.98
CA ASP A 48 -1.89 6.41 38.23
C ASP A 48 -2.35 4.95 38.04
N ASP A 49 -3.64 4.79 37.73
CA ASP A 49 -4.29 3.49 37.53
C ASP A 49 -3.78 2.83 36.22
N GLY A 50 -2.77 1.96 36.35
CA GLY A 50 -2.11 1.32 35.21
C GLY A 50 -0.59 1.49 35.18
N ALA A 51 -0.02 2.40 35.97
CA ALA A 51 1.42 2.54 36.09
C ALA A 51 2.05 1.40 36.94
N PRO A 52 3.29 0.98 36.63
CA PRO A 52 4.02 -0.01 37.41
C PRO A 52 4.39 0.52 38.80
N GLU A 53 4.41 -0.36 39.82
CA GLU A 53 4.83 -0.01 41.19
C GLU A 53 6.36 0.12 41.24
N THR A 54 6.92 0.94 42.13
CA THR A 54 8.38 1.15 42.20
C THR A 54 8.94 0.61 43.51
N LEU A 55 9.95 -0.25 43.46
CA LEU A 55 10.72 -0.69 44.63
C LEU A 55 11.96 0.20 44.77
N ARG A 56 11.99 1.03 45.80
CA ARG A 56 13.13 1.89 46.15
C ARG A 56 14.03 1.17 47.13
N LEU A 57 15.31 1.01 46.77
CA LEU A 57 16.37 0.50 47.65
C LEU A 57 17.30 1.64 48.04
N GLU A 58 17.31 1.97 49.32
CA GLU A 58 18.19 2.95 49.93
C GLU A 58 19.27 2.28 50.79
N ILE A 59 20.52 2.74 50.68
CA ILE A 59 21.66 2.22 51.43
C ILE A 59 22.42 3.39 52.03
N ARG A 60 22.61 3.38 53.35
CA ARG A 60 23.23 4.46 54.13
C ARG A 60 24.39 3.92 54.94
N GLY A 61 25.62 4.35 54.63
CA GLY A 61 26.82 3.88 55.35
C GLY A 61 27.98 4.88 55.28
N ALA A 62 28.76 4.97 56.37
CA ALA A 62 30.01 5.74 56.47
C ALA A 62 29.99 7.15 55.84
N GLY A 63 28.91 7.91 56.06
CA GLY A 63 28.76 9.28 55.58
C GLY A 63 28.27 9.44 54.12
N ARG A 64 27.83 8.35 53.46
CA ARG A 64 27.22 8.39 52.13
C ARG A 64 25.86 7.69 52.13
N SER A 65 24.92 8.23 51.38
CA SER A 65 23.59 7.67 51.15
C SER A 65 23.42 7.40 49.66
N PHE A 66 22.87 6.25 49.33
CA PHE A 66 22.57 5.82 47.97
C PHE A 66 21.11 5.40 47.88
N SER A 67 20.44 5.74 46.78
CA SER A 67 19.06 5.36 46.50
C SER A 67 18.94 4.88 45.07
N ALA A 68 18.20 3.80 44.85
CA ALA A 68 17.93 3.24 43.53
C ALA A 68 16.45 2.86 43.43
N ASP A 69 15.84 3.23 42.31
CA ASP A 69 14.42 2.99 42.05
C ASP A 69 14.27 1.91 40.98
N TYR A 70 13.57 0.83 41.32
CA TYR A 70 13.30 -0.28 40.43
C TYR A 70 11.82 -0.30 40.08
N VAL A 71 11.50 -0.02 38.82
CA VAL A 71 10.13 -0.13 38.31
C VAL A 71 9.75 -1.61 38.22
N LEU A 72 8.84 -2.06 39.07
CA LEU A 72 8.33 -3.42 39.11
C LEU A 72 7.06 -3.52 38.28
N ASP A 73 7.15 -4.13 37.11
CA ASP A 73 5.96 -4.62 36.40
C ASP A 73 5.48 -5.93 37.06
N VAL A 74 4.68 -5.79 38.11
CA VAL A 74 4.19 -6.89 38.94
C VAL A 74 2.87 -7.51 38.44
N ARG A 75 2.36 -7.08 37.27
CA ARG A 75 1.11 -7.64 36.69
C ARG A 75 1.32 -8.89 35.83
N GLY A 76 2.55 -9.42 35.79
CA GLY A 76 2.98 -10.50 34.90
C GLY A 76 1.94 -11.60 34.65
N THR A 77 1.49 -11.72 33.41
CA THR A 77 1.19 -13.01 32.76
C THR A 77 1.63 -13.09 31.29
N ALA A 78 2.27 -12.07 30.72
CA ALA A 78 2.77 -12.16 29.36
C ALA A 78 4.29 -11.98 29.34
N ASP A 79 4.97 -13.06 29.02
CA ASP A 79 6.26 -13.00 28.36
C ASP A 79 6.05 -12.30 27.00
N PRO A 80 6.56 -11.08 26.77
CA PRO A 80 6.33 -10.37 25.51
C PRO A 80 6.97 -11.07 24.31
N ALA A 81 7.81 -12.08 24.54
CA ALA A 81 8.58 -12.80 23.53
C ALA A 81 8.30 -14.32 23.48
N GLY A 82 7.48 -14.87 24.38
CA GLY A 82 6.98 -16.25 24.32
C GLY A 82 8.01 -17.38 24.58
N PHE A 83 9.08 -17.12 25.32
CA PHE A 83 10.15 -18.08 25.62
C PHE A 83 9.87 -18.99 26.83
N PHE A 84 8.96 -18.64 27.75
CA PHE A 84 8.70 -19.44 28.96
C PHE A 84 7.23 -19.85 29.11
N ASP A 85 6.98 -21.16 29.32
CA ASP A 85 5.67 -21.70 29.71
C ASP A 85 5.41 -21.44 31.21
N GLY A 86 4.90 -20.24 31.54
CA GLY A 86 4.31 -19.94 32.84
C GLY A 86 4.60 -18.53 33.40
N PRO A 87 3.86 -18.10 34.46
CA PRO A 87 4.06 -16.78 35.08
C PRO A 87 5.42 -16.70 35.79
N VAL A 88 6.30 -15.82 35.28
CA VAL A 88 7.64 -15.57 35.84
C VAL A 88 7.53 -14.71 37.11
N ASP A 89 7.99 -15.22 38.26
CA ASP A 89 8.02 -14.51 39.53
C ASP A 89 9.23 -13.57 39.65
N ARG A 90 9.26 -12.55 38.79
CA ARG A 90 10.37 -11.58 38.70
C ARG A 90 10.67 -10.89 40.04
N LEU A 91 9.66 -10.70 40.89
CA LEU A 91 9.84 -10.19 42.25
C LEU A 91 10.57 -11.20 43.14
N GLY A 92 10.23 -12.48 43.08
CA GLY A 92 10.92 -13.54 43.82
C GLY A 92 12.38 -13.71 43.39
N GLU A 93 12.67 -13.60 42.10
CA GLU A 93 14.03 -13.65 41.55
C GLU A 93 14.88 -12.46 41.99
N LEU A 94 14.37 -11.24 41.86
CA LEU A 94 15.05 -10.03 42.32
C LEU A 94 15.32 -10.09 43.83
N LEU A 95 14.34 -10.55 44.62
CA LEU A 95 14.50 -10.73 46.07
C LEU A 95 15.48 -11.87 46.41
N GLY A 96 15.54 -12.91 45.58
CA GLY A 96 16.53 -13.98 45.67
C GLY A 96 17.95 -13.49 45.38
N VAL A 97 18.12 -12.62 44.38
CA VAL A 97 19.41 -11.96 44.08
C VAL A 97 19.82 -11.02 45.21
N ILE A 98 18.90 -10.18 45.71
CA ILE A 98 19.15 -9.29 46.86
C ILE A 98 19.50 -10.10 48.11
N ALA A 99 18.86 -11.25 48.35
CA ALA A 99 19.18 -12.15 49.45
C ALA A 99 20.51 -12.90 49.24
N GLY A 100 20.85 -13.29 48.02
CA GLY A 100 22.07 -14.01 47.66
C GLY A 100 23.33 -13.15 47.67
N LEU A 101 23.22 -11.86 47.33
CA LEU A 101 24.31 -10.88 47.41
C LEU A 101 24.79 -10.65 48.87
N GLN A 102 23.97 -11.02 49.87
CA GLN A 102 24.21 -10.77 51.30
C GLN A 102 25.17 -11.75 51.98
N THR A 103 25.45 -12.92 51.41
CA THR A 103 26.31 -13.93 52.06
C THR A 103 27.79 -13.79 51.72
N ALA A 104 28.16 -13.01 50.70
CA ALA A 104 29.50 -13.08 50.11
C ALA A 104 30.34 -11.80 50.16
N VAL A 105 29.77 -10.59 50.35
CA VAL A 105 30.51 -9.34 50.06
C VAL A 105 30.21 -8.21 51.05
N THR A 106 31.25 -7.44 51.44
CA THR A 106 31.15 -6.23 52.28
C THR A 106 30.51 -5.06 51.52
N GLY A 107 29.70 -4.24 52.21
CA GLY A 107 28.86 -3.19 51.61
C GLY A 107 29.57 -2.22 50.64
N ARG A 108 30.85 -1.92 50.87
CA ARG A 108 31.64 -1.01 50.01
C ARG A 108 31.90 -1.57 48.60
N THR A 109 32.11 -2.88 48.48
CA THR A 109 32.42 -3.53 47.20
C THR A 109 31.18 -3.72 46.34
N LEU A 110 30.02 -3.93 46.97
CA LEU A 110 28.72 -4.09 46.32
C LEU A 110 28.23 -2.75 45.71
N THR A 111 28.37 -1.65 46.45
CA THR A 111 28.01 -0.30 45.97
C THR A 111 28.89 0.16 44.82
N ASP A 112 30.22 0.05 44.97
CA ASP A 112 31.16 0.63 44.00
C ASP A 112 31.36 -0.24 42.74
N LYS A 113 31.25 -1.58 42.83
CA LYS A 113 31.60 -2.50 41.72
C LYS A 113 30.44 -3.26 41.09
N VAL A 114 29.24 -3.21 41.67
CA VAL A 114 28.07 -3.97 41.16
C VAL A 114 26.88 -3.03 40.91
N LEU A 115 26.48 -2.24 41.90
CA LEU A 115 25.26 -1.40 41.80
C LEU A 115 25.45 -0.12 40.96
N MET A 116 26.58 0.58 41.08
CA MET A 116 26.84 1.80 40.27
C MET A 116 26.90 1.55 38.75
N PRO A 117 27.55 0.48 38.24
CA PRO A 117 27.51 0.14 36.82
C PRO A 117 26.12 -0.28 36.31
N LEU A 118 25.31 -0.92 37.15
CA LEU A 118 23.94 -1.34 36.80
C LEU A 118 23.00 -0.14 36.58
N LEU A 119 23.12 0.94 37.36
CA LEU A 119 22.22 2.10 37.29
C LEU A 119 22.57 3.15 36.24
N VAL A 120 23.85 3.29 35.87
CA VAL A 120 24.25 4.22 34.79
C VAL A 120 23.76 3.73 33.41
N ARG A 121 23.45 2.42 33.26
CA ARG A 121 23.02 1.82 31.98
C ARG A 121 21.52 1.49 31.88
N THR A 122 20.76 1.52 32.97
CA THR A 122 19.29 1.33 32.94
C THR A 122 18.54 2.49 32.28
N ALA A 123 19.16 3.65 32.08
CA ALA A 123 18.56 4.79 31.37
C ALA A 123 18.45 4.62 29.84
N VAL A 124 19.02 3.54 29.26
CA VAL A 124 19.03 3.30 27.79
C VAL A 124 17.90 2.37 27.32
N PHE A 125 17.10 1.80 28.23
CA PHE A 125 16.16 0.72 27.89
C PHE A 125 14.70 1.10 27.63
N THR A 126 14.40 2.37 27.33
CA THR A 126 13.06 2.79 26.88
C THR A 126 13.08 3.16 25.39
N GLY A 127 12.90 2.18 24.50
CA GLY A 127 12.67 2.49 23.07
C GLY A 127 12.82 1.31 22.10
N ARG A 128 11.67 0.72 21.72
CA ARG A 128 11.34 0.05 20.43
C ARG A 128 12.43 -0.77 19.70
N PHE A 129 12.28 -2.09 19.69
CA PHE A 129 12.68 -2.92 18.55
C PHE A 129 11.50 -3.78 18.11
N GLY A 130 10.85 -3.35 17.03
CA GLY A 130 9.79 -4.08 16.35
C GLY A 130 9.85 -3.77 14.86
N VAL A 131 10.74 -4.47 14.15
CA VAL A 131 10.64 -4.85 12.73
C VAL A 131 11.55 -6.08 12.54
N PRO A 132 11.11 -7.20 11.95
CA PRO A 132 12.02 -8.27 11.55
C PRO A 132 12.81 -7.79 10.32
N LEU A 133 14.09 -7.47 10.51
CA LEU A 133 15.03 -7.18 9.42
C LEU A 133 15.30 -8.46 8.61
N ARG A 134 14.50 -8.71 7.56
CA ARG A 134 14.87 -9.61 6.46
C ARG A 134 15.96 -8.93 5.60
N THR A 135 17.21 -8.92 6.09
CA THR A 135 18.50 -8.89 5.35
C THR A 135 19.68 -8.49 6.25
N SER A 136 19.93 -9.20 7.36
CA SER A 136 21.25 -9.17 8.02
C SER A 136 21.58 -10.55 8.61
N GLY A 137 22.08 -11.43 7.76
CA GLY A 137 22.12 -12.90 7.97
C GLY A 137 23.15 -13.43 8.98
N PHE A 138 23.75 -12.62 9.86
CA PHE A 138 24.70 -13.14 10.84
C PHE A 138 23.99 -13.47 12.16
N HIS A 139 23.53 -14.71 12.26
CA HIS A 139 22.76 -15.20 13.40
C HIS A 139 23.65 -15.51 14.62
N ARG A 140 23.12 -15.25 15.83
CA ARG A 140 23.78 -15.55 17.12
C ARG A 140 24.27 -17.00 17.19
N GLU A 141 23.53 -17.94 16.61
CA GLU A 141 23.80 -19.38 16.61
C GLU A 141 25.12 -19.77 15.92
N ARG A 142 25.67 -18.88 15.08
CA ARG A 142 26.97 -19.09 14.42
C ARG A 142 28.16 -18.86 15.35
N LEU A 143 27.96 -18.18 16.48
CA LEU A 143 29.01 -17.86 17.42
C LEU A 143 29.30 -19.06 18.34
N PRO A 144 30.57 -19.35 18.69
CA PRO A 144 30.89 -20.45 19.60
C PRO A 144 30.20 -20.26 20.96
N HIS A 145 29.27 -21.16 21.31
CA HIS A 145 28.48 -21.09 22.55
C HIS A 145 28.27 -22.49 23.16
N PRO A 146 29.14 -22.96 24.05
CA PRO A 146 28.95 -24.25 24.72
C PRO A 146 27.71 -24.21 25.64
N VAL A 147 27.11 -25.37 25.88
CA VAL A 147 26.02 -25.51 26.86
C VAL A 147 26.55 -25.14 28.24
N SER A 148 25.93 -24.14 28.86
CA SER A 148 26.37 -23.57 30.14
C SER A 148 25.58 -24.15 31.32
N ALA A 149 26.17 -24.14 32.52
CA ALA A 149 25.45 -24.46 33.75
C ALA A 149 24.47 -23.32 34.11
N PRO A 150 23.42 -23.57 34.93
CA PRO A 150 22.52 -22.50 35.36
C PRO A 150 23.29 -21.30 35.92
N LEU A 151 22.89 -20.09 35.52
CA LEU A 151 23.62 -18.85 35.78
C LEU A 151 24.14 -18.69 37.23
N PRO A 152 23.35 -18.96 38.28
CA PRO A 152 23.84 -18.82 39.66
C PRO A 152 25.04 -19.73 39.96
N ARG A 153 25.04 -20.95 39.39
CA ARG A 153 26.11 -21.93 39.58
C ARG A 153 27.37 -21.56 38.81
N ALA A 154 27.22 -21.06 37.59
CA ALA A 154 28.34 -20.60 36.78
C ALA A 154 29.02 -19.38 37.41
N VAL A 155 28.25 -18.39 37.86
CA VAL A 155 28.77 -17.20 38.57
C VAL A 155 29.45 -17.59 39.88
N ALA A 156 28.85 -18.48 40.67
CA ALA A 156 29.47 -18.94 41.93
C ALA A 156 30.81 -19.66 41.67
N ALA A 157 30.90 -20.47 40.62
CA ALA A 157 32.14 -21.15 40.24
C ALA A 157 33.22 -20.15 39.79
N ALA A 158 32.85 -19.13 39.02
CA ALA A 158 33.76 -18.06 38.60
C ALA A 158 34.28 -17.23 39.78
N LEU A 159 33.41 -16.92 40.75
CA LEU A 159 33.79 -16.19 41.96
C LEU A 159 34.69 -17.02 42.89
N ALA A 160 34.49 -18.34 42.95
CA ALA A 160 35.33 -19.25 43.73
C ALA A 160 36.73 -19.44 43.12
N ALA A 161 36.87 -19.24 41.81
CA ALA A 161 38.13 -19.34 41.08
C ALA A 161 38.35 -18.07 40.21
N PRO A 162 38.59 -16.90 40.83
CA PRO A 162 38.56 -15.61 40.13
C PRO A 162 39.69 -15.42 39.11
N HIS A 163 40.74 -16.24 39.16
CA HIS A 163 41.87 -16.24 38.24
C HIS A 163 41.73 -17.30 37.12
N ASP A 164 40.62 -18.03 37.06
CA ASP A 164 40.35 -19.01 36.02
C ASP A 164 39.45 -18.38 34.93
N GLY A 165 40.07 -17.99 33.81
CA GLY A 165 39.36 -17.37 32.69
C GLY A 165 38.26 -18.25 32.10
N THR A 166 38.38 -19.57 32.18
CA THR A 166 37.38 -20.51 31.67
C THR A 166 36.08 -20.43 32.48
N ARG A 167 36.19 -20.28 33.80
CA ARG A 167 35.02 -20.15 34.68
C ARG A 167 34.27 -18.85 34.46
N TRP A 168 34.99 -17.77 34.16
CA TRP A 168 34.37 -16.50 33.79
C TRP A 168 33.70 -16.58 32.41
N LEU A 169 34.28 -17.32 31.46
CA LEU A 169 33.63 -17.63 30.17
C LEU A 169 32.34 -18.44 30.36
N ASP A 170 32.35 -19.50 31.17
CA ASP A 170 31.14 -20.26 31.51
C ASP A 170 30.03 -19.37 32.10
N ALA A 171 30.42 -18.43 32.97
CA ALA A 171 29.50 -17.45 33.55
C ALA A 171 28.96 -16.45 32.50
N ALA A 172 29.78 -16.07 31.52
CA ALA A 172 29.35 -15.22 30.42
C ALA A 172 28.30 -15.90 29.54
N PHE A 173 28.52 -17.17 29.16
CA PHE A 173 27.54 -17.94 28.38
C PHE A 173 26.25 -18.20 29.15
N ALA A 174 26.35 -18.54 30.43
CA ALA A 174 25.14 -18.68 31.26
C ALA A 174 24.36 -17.37 31.40
N ALA A 175 25.04 -16.22 31.35
CA ALA A 175 24.39 -14.92 31.34
C ALA A 175 23.76 -14.62 29.97
N LEU A 176 24.36 -15.06 28.86
CA LEU A 176 23.79 -14.96 27.52
C LEU A 176 22.56 -15.85 27.33
N ASP A 177 22.56 -17.05 27.89
CA ASP A 177 21.40 -17.97 27.88
C ASP A 177 20.24 -17.43 28.72
N ALA A 178 20.55 -16.75 29.81
CA ALA A 178 19.57 -16.13 30.70
C ALA A 178 19.22 -14.68 30.34
N ASP A 179 19.66 -14.21 29.17
CA ASP A 179 19.40 -12.86 28.63
C ASP A 179 19.83 -11.69 29.54
N PHE A 180 21.00 -11.82 30.18
CA PHE A 180 21.67 -10.78 30.95
C PHE A 180 22.92 -10.24 30.23
N PRO A 181 22.77 -9.43 29.16
CA PRO A 181 23.89 -9.02 28.29
C PRO A 181 24.96 -8.19 29.01
N HIS A 182 24.59 -7.45 30.05
CA HIS A 182 25.53 -6.66 30.86
C HIS A 182 26.40 -7.54 31.76
N LEU A 183 25.82 -8.60 32.34
CA LEU A 183 26.53 -9.58 33.13
C LEU A 183 27.44 -10.42 32.23
N ALA A 184 26.95 -10.78 31.03
CA ALA A 184 27.76 -11.40 30.00
C ALA A 184 28.99 -10.55 29.66
N LEU A 185 28.83 -9.27 29.29
CA LEU A 185 29.96 -8.36 29.03
C LEU A 185 30.96 -8.31 30.20
N THR A 186 30.45 -8.17 31.42
CA THR A 186 31.29 -8.12 32.62
C THR A 186 32.06 -9.42 32.85
N ALA A 187 31.44 -10.56 32.60
CA ALA A 187 32.06 -11.87 32.72
C ALA A 187 33.09 -12.11 31.61
N LEU A 188 32.83 -11.63 30.38
CA LEU A 188 33.81 -11.62 29.28
C LEU A 188 35.04 -10.78 29.63
N ASP A 189 34.85 -9.56 30.17
CA ASP A 189 35.96 -8.70 30.62
C ASP A 189 36.81 -9.37 31.70
N ARG A 190 36.16 -10.08 32.63
CA ARG A 190 36.87 -10.84 33.68
C ARG A 190 37.55 -12.09 33.15
N ALA A 191 36.97 -12.76 32.17
CA ALA A 191 37.61 -13.89 31.52
C ALA A 191 38.92 -13.46 30.85
N LEU A 192 38.88 -12.36 30.10
CA LEU A 192 40.06 -11.74 29.47
C LEU A 192 41.11 -11.33 30.52
N ALA A 193 40.69 -10.66 31.60
CA ALA A 193 41.59 -10.26 32.69
C ALA A 193 42.23 -11.45 33.44
N ALA A 194 41.54 -12.59 33.47
CA ALA A 194 42.02 -13.85 34.03
C ALA A 194 42.82 -14.71 33.02
N GLY A 195 43.13 -14.17 31.84
CA GLY A 195 43.99 -14.82 30.85
C GLY A 195 43.28 -15.84 29.94
N ALA A 196 41.95 -15.75 29.77
CA ALA A 196 41.26 -16.50 28.74
C ALA A 196 41.76 -16.10 27.34
N ASP A 197 41.75 -17.06 26.40
CA ASP A 197 42.01 -16.78 24.99
C ASP A 197 41.03 -15.71 24.48
N PRO A 198 41.50 -14.56 23.94
CA PRO A 198 40.61 -13.48 23.53
C PRO A 198 39.69 -13.79 22.35
N ALA A 199 39.97 -14.83 21.56
CA ALA A 199 39.22 -15.17 20.35
C ALA A 199 37.69 -15.16 20.55
N VAL A 200 37.18 -16.04 21.42
CA VAL A 200 35.74 -16.19 21.68
C VAL A 200 35.16 -15.05 22.52
N PRO A 201 35.79 -14.60 23.63
CA PRO A 201 35.27 -13.51 24.43
C PRO A 201 35.09 -12.20 23.66
N GLU A 202 36.07 -11.81 22.84
CA GLU A 202 36.02 -10.56 22.08
C GLU A 202 35.00 -10.63 20.94
N LEU A 203 34.81 -11.80 20.33
CA LEU A 203 33.75 -12.01 19.34
C LEU A 203 32.35 -11.82 19.93
N TRP A 204 32.10 -12.37 21.13
CA TRP A 204 30.83 -12.16 21.84
C TRP A 204 30.67 -10.73 22.35
N ARG A 205 31.76 -10.10 22.80
CA ARG A 205 31.77 -8.69 23.18
C ARG A 205 31.35 -7.81 22.01
N ALA A 206 31.90 -8.05 20.83
CA ALA A 206 31.52 -7.36 19.61
C ALA A 206 30.04 -7.56 19.26
N TRP A 207 29.57 -8.80 19.31
CA TRP A 207 28.16 -9.10 19.04
C TRP A 207 27.24 -8.32 19.99
N LEU A 208 27.53 -8.30 21.29
CA LEU A 208 26.72 -7.57 22.28
C LEU A 208 26.76 -6.05 22.11
N LEU A 209 27.87 -5.50 21.62
CA LEU A 209 28.07 -4.05 21.48
C LEU A 209 27.67 -3.52 20.10
N ARG A 210 27.39 -4.37 19.11
CA ARG A 210 27.17 -3.97 17.70
C ARG A 210 26.18 -2.81 17.47
N SER A 211 25.15 -2.72 18.30
CA SER A 211 24.10 -1.69 18.23
C SER A 211 24.23 -0.58 19.28
N VAL A 212 25.18 -0.70 20.21
CA VAL A 212 25.35 0.20 21.37
C VAL A 212 26.63 1.02 21.24
N ASP A 213 27.73 0.37 20.89
CA ASP A 213 29.04 0.98 20.68
C ASP A 213 29.72 0.29 19.49
N THR A 214 29.41 0.78 18.30
CA THR A 214 29.91 0.22 17.04
C THR A 214 31.43 0.32 16.93
N ALA A 215 32.04 1.38 17.49
CA ALA A 215 33.48 1.57 17.44
C ALA A 215 34.19 0.50 18.29
N GLU A 216 33.72 0.28 19.53
CA GLU A 216 34.28 -0.77 20.38
C GLU A 216 33.95 -2.17 19.84
N ALA A 217 32.77 -2.37 19.23
CA ALA A 217 32.43 -3.64 18.60
C ALA A 217 33.41 -3.98 17.47
N LEU A 218 33.73 -3.04 16.58
CA LEU A 218 34.71 -3.25 15.50
C LEU A 218 36.11 -3.51 16.07
N ALA A 219 36.53 -2.77 17.11
CA ALA A 219 37.81 -2.98 17.78
C ALA A 219 37.89 -4.37 18.45
N ALA A 220 36.79 -4.84 19.05
CA ALA A 220 36.70 -6.19 19.61
C ALA A 220 36.81 -7.26 18.52
N LEU A 221 36.21 -7.03 17.34
CA LEU A 221 36.36 -7.96 16.21
C LEU A 221 37.79 -8.03 15.68
N ASP A 222 38.52 -6.92 15.65
CA ASP A 222 39.95 -6.94 15.28
C ASP A 222 40.79 -7.68 16.33
N ARG A 223 40.47 -7.55 17.62
CA ARG A 223 41.13 -8.32 18.68
C ARG A 223 40.81 -9.81 18.59
N ALA A 224 39.56 -10.18 18.33
CA ALA A 224 39.13 -11.56 18.12
C ALA A 224 39.85 -12.18 16.90
N ALA A 225 39.89 -11.47 15.78
CA ALA A 225 40.57 -11.89 14.57
C ALA A 225 42.09 -12.06 14.76
N THR A 226 42.72 -11.17 15.55
CA THR A 226 44.16 -11.25 15.85
C THR A 226 44.51 -12.41 16.78
N ALA A 227 43.62 -12.75 17.72
CA ALA A 227 43.81 -13.89 18.62
C ALA A 227 43.79 -15.24 17.88
N GLY A 228 43.05 -15.33 16.77
CA GLY A 228 42.96 -16.56 15.97
C GLY A 228 41.96 -17.56 16.57
N GLY A 229 42.29 -18.85 16.60
CA GLY A 229 41.44 -19.86 17.25
C GLY A 229 40.19 -20.28 16.46
N GLY A 230 40.22 -20.13 15.13
CA GLY A 230 39.13 -20.56 14.24
C GLY A 230 37.92 -19.62 14.18
N VAL A 231 38.00 -18.43 14.79
CA VAL A 231 36.93 -17.42 14.74
C VAL A 231 37.23 -16.23 13.83
N THR A 232 38.40 -16.18 13.19
CA THR A 232 38.84 -15.05 12.35
C THR A 232 37.84 -14.77 11.23
N GLY A 233 37.39 -15.81 10.50
CA GLY A 233 36.35 -15.67 9.46
C GLY A 233 35.04 -15.11 10.00
N LEU A 234 34.54 -15.66 11.12
CA LEU A 234 33.33 -15.18 11.81
C LEU A 234 33.44 -13.72 12.24
N ALA A 235 34.60 -13.31 12.76
CA ALA A 235 34.86 -11.93 13.15
C ALA A 235 34.79 -10.99 11.94
N ARG A 236 35.40 -11.37 10.80
CA ARG A 236 35.33 -10.61 9.55
C ARG A 236 33.91 -10.55 8.97
N CYS A 237 33.15 -11.65 9.03
CA CYS A 237 31.73 -11.67 8.64
C CYS A 237 30.87 -10.71 9.48
N LEU A 238 31.08 -10.70 10.80
CA LEU A 238 30.37 -9.79 11.70
C LEU A 238 30.78 -8.32 11.48
N GLN A 239 32.07 -8.04 11.16
CA GLN A 239 32.51 -6.70 10.76
C GLN A 239 31.78 -6.21 9.51
N GLY A 240 31.70 -7.07 8.48
CA GLY A 240 30.99 -6.73 7.25
C GLY A 240 29.51 -6.44 7.50
N THR A 241 28.85 -7.23 8.34
CA THR A 241 27.47 -6.99 8.77
C THR A 241 27.30 -5.63 9.45
N ILE A 242 28.21 -5.28 10.37
CA ILE A 242 28.17 -3.98 11.05
C ILE A 242 28.36 -2.82 10.07
N HIS A 243 29.32 -2.92 9.15
CA HIS A 243 29.54 -1.90 8.13
C HIS A 243 28.34 -1.75 7.18
N GLN A 244 27.72 -2.86 6.78
CA GLN A 244 26.52 -2.85 5.95
C GLN A 244 25.33 -2.16 6.66
N LEU A 245 25.09 -2.46 7.94
CA LEU A 245 24.06 -1.79 8.74
C LEU A 245 24.36 -0.30 8.94
N GLY A 246 25.63 0.09 8.96
CA GLY A 246 26.08 1.48 8.99
C GLY A 246 26.04 2.20 7.63
N GLY A 247 25.62 1.53 6.55
CA GLY A 247 25.57 2.10 5.19
C GLY A 247 26.91 2.18 4.46
N ASP A 248 28.00 1.68 5.05
CA ASP A 248 29.35 1.72 4.47
C ASP A 248 29.65 0.43 3.71
N ALA A 249 29.12 0.32 2.49
CA ALA A 249 29.22 -0.91 1.72
C ALA A 249 30.62 -1.24 1.21
N GLU A 250 31.51 -0.25 1.04
CA GLU A 250 32.90 -0.52 0.63
C GLU A 250 33.66 -1.21 1.76
N ARG A 251 33.56 -0.69 3.00
CA ARG A 251 34.15 -1.37 4.17
C ARG A 251 33.50 -2.72 4.42
N ALA A 252 32.21 -2.83 4.16
CA ALA A 252 31.52 -4.10 4.27
C ALA A 252 32.09 -5.12 3.29
N LEU A 253 32.30 -4.72 2.02
CA LEU A 253 32.91 -5.54 0.98
C LEU A 253 34.34 -5.97 1.31
N GLU A 254 35.17 -5.05 1.80
CA GLU A 254 36.53 -5.36 2.27
C GLU A 254 36.50 -6.40 3.41
N ALA A 255 35.56 -6.27 4.34
CA ALA A 255 35.43 -7.20 5.46
C ALA A 255 34.99 -8.60 5.00
N TRP A 256 34.02 -8.72 4.08
CA TRP A 256 33.62 -10.03 3.54
C TRP A 256 34.68 -10.65 2.64
N GLU A 257 35.44 -9.85 1.88
CA GLU A 257 36.59 -10.35 1.12
C GLU A 257 37.63 -10.97 2.05
N ARG A 258 37.98 -10.27 3.13
CA ARG A 258 38.86 -10.84 4.16
C ARG A 258 38.25 -12.09 4.80
N ALA A 259 36.94 -12.12 5.05
CA ALA A 259 36.29 -13.31 5.59
C ALA A 259 36.48 -14.53 4.68
N THR A 260 36.27 -14.36 3.35
CA THR A 260 36.44 -15.45 2.37
C THR A 260 37.90 -15.91 2.19
N LEU A 261 38.87 -15.08 2.56
CA LEU A 261 40.30 -15.44 2.53
C LEU A 261 40.74 -16.16 3.80
N GLU A 262 40.26 -15.72 4.95
CA GLU A 262 40.62 -16.24 6.27
C GLU A 262 39.89 -17.56 6.60
N ASP A 263 38.64 -17.69 6.14
CA ASP A 263 37.84 -18.90 6.29
C ASP A 263 37.16 -19.25 4.95
N PRO A 264 37.92 -19.83 4.00
CA PRO A 264 37.39 -20.19 2.69
C PRO A 264 36.35 -21.31 2.74
N ASP A 265 36.27 -22.04 3.85
CA ASP A 265 35.35 -23.16 4.06
C ASP A 265 34.00 -22.72 4.68
N ASP A 266 33.85 -21.46 5.10
CA ASP A 266 32.55 -20.92 5.53
C ASP A 266 31.74 -20.38 4.34
N PRO A 267 30.65 -21.06 3.90
CA PRO A 267 29.85 -20.63 2.76
C PRO A 267 29.17 -19.26 2.98
N TYR A 268 28.97 -18.84 4.22
CA TYR A 268 28.29 -17.59 4.52
C TYR A 268 29.04 -16.36 4.01
N GLY A 269 30.35 -16.28 4.27
CA GLY A 269 31.19 -15.15 3.84
C GLY A 269 31.17 -14.98 2.33
N TRP A 270 31.18 -16.10 1.60
CA TRP A 270 31.07 -16.12 0.14
C TRP A 270 29.71 -15.61 -0.35
N GLY A 271 28.62 -16.10 0.25
CA GLY A 271 27.26 -15.73 -0.13
C GLY A 271 27.00 -14.23 0.04
N VAL A 272 27.34 -13.66 1.21
CA VAL A 272 27.12 -12.23 1.48
C VAL A 272 28.04 -11.32 0.65
N ARG A 273 29.27 -11.76 0.36
CA ARG A 273 30.17 -11.04 -0.56
C ARG A 273 29.58 -10.98 -1.96
N GLY A 274 29.17 -12.13 -2.51
CA GLY A 274 28.56 -12.24 -3.83
C GLY A 274 27.28 -11.43 -3.95
N LEU A 275 26.38 -11.54 -2.98
CA LEU A 275 25.11 -10.79 -2.95
C LEU A 275 25.35 -9.27 -2.88
N THR A 276 26.32 -8.82 -2.09
CA THR A 276 26.61 -7.38 -1.98
C THR A 276 27.22 -6.83 -3.26
N LEU A 277 28.08 -7.59 -3.94
CA LEU A 277 28.58 -7.23 -5.27
C LEU A 277 27.44 -7.11 -6.28
N ALA A 278 26.51 -8.09 -6.28
CA ALA A 278 25.36 -8.09 -7.17
C ALA A 278 24.46 -6.86 -6.96
N LYS A 279 24.10 -6.54 -5.71
CA LYS A 279 23.31 -5.35 -5.35
C LYS A 279 23.98 -4.02 -5.70
N ARG A 280 25.30 -4.02 -5.87
CA ARG A 280 26.09 -2.85 -6.31
C ARG A 280 26.25 -2.78 -7.83
N GLY A 281 25.59 -3.65 -8.58
CA GLY A 281 25.68 -3.71 -10.04
C GLY A 281 26.97 -4.36 -10.57
N ARG A 282 27.83 -4.89 -9.68
CA ARG A 282 29.05 -5.62 -10.05
C ARG A 282 28.75 -7.10 -10.31
N THR A 283 27.82 -7.35 -11.21
CA THR A 283 27.21 -8.68 -11.45
C THR A 283 28.21 -9.71 -11.96
N ALA A 284 29.16 -9.33 -12.81
CA ALA A 284 30.23 -10.21 -13.29
C ALA A 284 31.16 -10.67 -12.15
N ASP A 285 31.56 -9.75 -11.26
CA ASP A 285 32.39 -10.07 -10.09
C ASP A 285 31.62 -10.97 -9.12
N ALA A 286 30.34 -10.68 -8.90
CA ALA A 286 29.46 -11.48 -8.06
C ALA A 286 29.36 -12.93 -8.58
N ALA A 287 29.06 -13.11 -9.86
CA ALA A 287 28.97 -14.43 -10.48
C ALA A 287 30.30 -15.20 -10.41
N GLY A 288 31.44 -14.51 -10.58
CA GLY A 288 32.77 -15.11 -10.41
C GLY A 288 33.03 -15.60 -8.98
N VAL A 289 32.81 -14.74 -7.99
CA VAL A 289 32.99 -15.07 -6.56
C VAL A 289 32.07 -16.22 -6.14
N LEU A 290 30.82 -16.22 -6.60
CA LEU A 290 29.84 -17.25 -6.26
C LEU A 290 30.10 -18.57 -6.99
N ALA A 291 30.64 -18.55 -8.20
CA ALA A 291 31.07 -19.77 -8.90
C ALA A 291 32.24 -20.44 -8.16
N ASP A 292 33.20 -19.64 -7.70
CA ASP A 292 34.31 -20.09 -6.86
C ASP A 292 33.83 -20.67 -5.52
N ALA A 293 32.77 -20.09 -4.95
CA ALA A 293 32.15 -20.56 -3.72
C ALA A 293 31.43 -21.89 -3.92
N VAL A 294 30.62 -22.00 -4.98
CA VAL A 294 29.91 -23.24 -5.34
C VAL A 294 30.88 -24.38 -5.66
N ALA A 295 32.01 -24.09 -6.31
CA ALA A 295 33.04 -25.09 -6.59
C ALA A 295 33.65 -25.68 -5.30
N ARG A 296 33.72 -24.88 -4.22
CA ARG A 296 34.20 -25.32 -2.90
C ARG A 296 33.10 -26.00 -2.09
N HIS A 297 31.87 -25.51 -2.20
CA HIS A 297 30.70 -25.93 -1.43
C HIS A 297 29.57 -26.44 -2.33
N PRO A 298 29.78 -27.54 -3.10
CA PRO A 298 28.83 -27.96 -4.13
C PRO A 298 27.47 -28.39 -3.58
N GLY A 299 27.39 -28.74 -2.29
CA GLY A 299 26.15 -29.14 -1.61
C GLY A 299 25.38 -28.00 -0.93
N ASP A 300 25.86 -26.75 -1.02
CA ASP A 300 25.17 -25.61 -0.41
C ASP A 300 24.13 -25.01 -1.36
N ALA A 301 22.85 -25.31 -1.10
CA ALA A 301 21.72 -24.82 -1.89
C ALA A 301 21.63 -23.28 -1.94
N THR A 302 22.09 -22.59 -0.89
CA THR A 302 22.02 -21.12 -0.79
C THR A 302 23.04 -20.47 -1.71
N LEU A 303 24.27 -21.02 -1.75
CA LEU A 303 25.30 -20.55 -2.68
C LEU A 303 24.92 -20.82 -4.14
N GLN A 304 24.31 -21.98 -4.43
CA GLN A 304 23.77 -22.28 -5.76
C GLN A 304 22.68 -21.28 -6.16
N TYR A 305 21.75 -20.95 -5.25
CA TYR A 305 20.74 -19.92 -5.50
C TYR A 305 21.37 -18.55 -5.75
N TYR A 306 22.30 -18.09 -4.91
CA TYR A 306 22.96 -16.80 -5.12
C TYR A 306 23.77 -16.76 -6.42
N LEU A 307 24.40 -17.86 -6.82
CA LEU A 307 25.05 -17.96 -8.13
C LEU A 307 24.03 -17.81 -9.27
N GLY A 308 22.89 -18.50 -9.16
CA GLY A 308 21.76 -18.36 -10.09
C GLY A 308 21.28 -16.91 -10.19
N TYR A 309 21.05 -16.27 -9.05
CA TYR A 309 20.70 -14.85 -8.93
C TYR A 309 21.70 -13.92 -9.64
N ALA A 310 23.00 -14.06 -9.33
CA ALA A 310 24.03 -13.23 -9.92
C ALA A 310 24.15 -13.43 -11.44
N ARG A 311 23.95 -14.66 -11.93
CA ARG A 311 23.95 -14.99 -13.36
C ARG A 311 22.72 -14.44 -14.09
N THR A 312 21.56 -14.44 -13.45
CA THR A 312 20.36 -13.76 -13.98
C THR A 312 20.64 -12.28 -14.20
N LEU A 313 21.19 -11.59 -13.18
CA LEU A 313 21.53 -10.16 -13.30
C LEU A 313 22.67 -9.89 -14.30
N LEU A 314 23.50 -10.90 -14.59
CA LEU A 314 24.54 -10.84 -15.62
C LEU A 314 23.99 -11.09 -17.04
N GLY A 315 22.77 -11.61 -17.16
CA GLY A 315 22.17 -12.02 -18.44
C GLY A 315 22.57 -13.42 -18.92
N ASP A 316 23.22 -14.22 -18.08
CA ASP A 316 23.56 -15.63 -18.35
C ASP A 316 22.40 -16.55 -17.92
N ALA A 317 21.35 -16.60 -18.75
CA ALA A 317 20.13 -17.34 -18.43
C ALA A 317 20.38 -18.86 -18.27
N GLU A 318 21.17 -19.48 -19.16
CA GLU A 318 21.47 -20.92 -19.08
C GLU A 318 22.23 -21.27 -17.80
N GLY A 319 23.29 -20.52 -17.50
CA GLY A 319 24.05 -20.73 -16.28
C GLY A 319 23.24 -20.42 -15.01
N ALA A 320 22.26 -19.51 -15.10
CA ALA A 320 21.32 -19.26 -14.00
C ALA A 320 20.41 -20.46 -13.76
N PHE A 321 19.81 -21.05 -14.81
CA PHE A 321 18.96 -22.24 -14.69
C PHE A 321 19.72 -23.42 -14.10
N ASP A 322 20.94 -23.69 -14.56
CA ASP A 322 21.75 -24.79 -14.03
C ASP A 322 21.98 -24.65 -12.51
N ALA A 323 22.25 -23.43 -12.04
CA ALA A 323 22.45 -23.16 -10.62
C ALA A 323 21.15 -23.22 -9.81
N LEU A 324 20.04 -22.68 -10.34
CA LEU A 324 18.73 -22.69 -9.67
C LEU A 324 18.13 -24.10 -9.60
N GLU A 325 18.25 -24.91 -10.65
CA GLU A 325 17.81 -26.31 -10.68
C GLU A 325 18.58 -27.13 -9.63
N GLU A 326 19.89 -26.92 -9.52
CA GLU A 326 20.72 -27.58 -8.50
C GLU A 326 20.37 -27.10 -7.09
N ALA A 327 20.10 -25.81 -6.89
CA ALA A 327 19.64 -25.26 -5.62
C ALA A 327 18.33 -25.92 -5.16
N ILE A 328 17.35 -26.06 -6.07
CA ILE A 328 16.09 -26.76 -5.81
C ILE A 328 16.33 -28.25 -5.57
N ARG A 329 17.22 -28.90 -6.33
CA ARG A 329 17.55 -30.32 -6.12
C ARG A 329 18.13 -30.57 -4.72
N LEU A 330 18.99 -29.67 -4.24
CA LEU A 330 19.60 -29.74 -2.91
C LEU A 330 18.59 -29.42 -1.80
N ARG A 331 17.69 -28.46 -2.04
CA ARG A 331 16.64 -28.04 -1.09
C ARG A 331 15.31 -27.86 -1.83
N PRO A 332 14.50 -28.92 -1.99
CA PRO A 332 13.24 -28.84 -2.75
C PRO A 332 12.28 -27.71 -2.34
N PRO A 333 12.11 -27.38 -1.04
CA PRO A 333 11.26 -26.25 -0.63
C PRO A 333 11.72 -24.87 -1.15
N LEU A 334 12.99 -24.73 -1.55
CA LEU A 334 13.56 -23.49 -2.08
C LEU A 334 12.88 -23.05 -3.38
N ALA A 335 12.22 -23.96 -4.11
CA ALA A 335 11.39 -23.59 -5.26
C ALA A 335 10.30 -22.56 -4.89
N GLY A 336 9.74 -22.64 -3.68
CA GLY A 336 8.76 -21.68 -3.18
C GLY A 336 9.34 -20.27 -2.94
N GLU A 337 10.64 -20.17 -2.71
CA GLU A 337 11.38 -18.90 -2.52
C GLU A 337 11.92 -18.35 -3.85
N ILE A 338 12.40 -19.22 -4.76
CA ILE A 338 13.00 -18.86 -6.06
C ILE A 338 11.95 -18.35 -7.05
N LEU A 339 10.83 -19.06 -7.17
CA LEU A 339 9.88 -18.80 -8.24
C LEU A 339 9.14 -17.45 -8.15
N PRO A 340 8.72 -16.96 -6.97
CA PRO A 340 8.10 -15.65 -6.86
C PRO A 340 9.14 -14.51 -6.80
N ASP A 341 10.45 -14.81 -6.74
CA ASP A 341 11.50 -13.81 -6.61
C ASP A 341 11.47 -12.81 -7.79
N PRO A 342 11.19 -11.52 -7.54
CA PRO A 342 11.08 -10.52 -8.60
C PRO A 342 12.40 -10.26 -9.31
N ASP A 343 13.54 -10.47 -8.64
CA ASP A 343 14.86 -10.29 -9.26
C ASP A 343 15.17 -11.41 -10.27
N LEU A 344 14.43 -12.52 -10.22
CA LEU A 344 14.49 -13.61 -11.21
C LEU A 344 13.45 -13.48 -12.32
N ALA A 345 12.72 -12.36 -12.40
CA ALA A 345 11.69 -12.13 -13.41
C ALA A 345 12.22 -12.23 -14.85
N GLY A 346 13.48 -11.87 -15.09
CA GLY A 346 14.11 -11.98 -16.41
C GLY A 346 14.23 -13.42 -16.95
N LEU A 347 14.08 -14.44 -16.10
CA LEU A 347 14.10 -15.84 -16.51
C LEU A 347 12.73 -16.37 -16.94
N ARG A 348 11.64 -15.63 -16.67
CA ARG A 348 10.25 -16.10 -16.81
C ARG A 348 9.86 -16.43 -18.26
N ASP A 349 10.40 -15.70 -19.23
CA ASP A 349 10.12 -15.97 -20.65
C ASP A 349 10.99 -17.08 -21.26
N HIS A 350 11.89 -17.67 -20.47
CA HIS A 350 12.77 -18.74 -20.93
C HIS A 350 12.05 -20.09 -20.94
N GLU A 351 12.37 -20.94 -21.93
CA GLU A 351 11.73 -22.26 -22.09
C GLU A 351 11.97 -23.20 -20.91
N ARG A 352 13.15 -23.10 -20.27
CA ARG A 352 13.50 -23.89 -19.08
C ARG A 352 12.76 -23.45 -17.81
N PHE A 353 12.06 -22.31 -17.78
CA PHE A 353 11.38 -21.86 -16.56
C PHE A 353 10.27 -22.80 -16.10
N ALA A 354 9.64 -23.53 -17.03
CA ALA A 354 8.65 -24.56 -16.71
C ALA A 354 9.23 -25.70 -15.84
N SER A 355 10.53 -26.02 -15.97
CA SER A 355 11.17 -27.06 -15.14
C SER A 355 11.20 -26.64 -13.67
N LEU A 356 11.55 -25.38 -13.39
CA LEU A 356 11.61 -24.83 -12.03
C LEU A 356 10.21 -24.82 -11.37
N THR A 357 9.17 -24.47 -12.13
CA THR A 357 7.79 -24.37 -11.63
C THR A 357 7.08 -25.70 -11.44
N SER A 358 7.48 -26.73 -12.20
CA SER A 358 6.94 -28.08 -12.06
C SER A 358 7.17 -28.69 -10.67
N ALA A 359 8.29 -28.33 -10.01
CA ALA A 359 8.60 -28.75 -8.64
C ALA A 359 7.64 -28.13 -7.61
N ARG A 360 7.23 -26.87 -7.81
CA ARG A 360 6.24 -26.19 -6.95
C ARG A 360 4.84 -26.75 -7.16
N ALA A 361 4.43 -26.96 -8.41
CA ALA A 361 3.12 -27.52 -8.76
C ALA A 361 2.78 -28.87 -8.07
N ALA A 362 3.80 -29.62 -7.63
CA ALA A 362 3.68 -30.92 -6.97
C ALA A 362 3.61 -30.87 -5.43
N ASP A 363 4.03 -29.78 -4.77
CA ASP A 363 4.31 -29.76 -3.31
C ASP A 363 3.59 -28.62 -2.54
N ASN A 364 2.52 -28.08 -3.13
CA ASN A 364 2.03 -26.74 -2.78
C ASN A 364 1.30 -26.64 -1.42
N GLY A 365 1.92 -25.95 -0.46
CA GLY A 365 1.23 -25.26 0.65
C GLY A 365 0.34 -24.08 0.23
N GLN A 366 -0.05 -24.02 -1.05
CA GLN A 366 -1.05 -23.11 -1.61
C GLN A 366 -2.38 -23.87 -1.75
N GLU A 367 -3.51 -23.17 -1.83
CA GLU A 367 -4.82 -23.82 -1.96
C GLU A 367 -4.87 -24.69 -3.24
N ALA A 368 -4.88 -26.01 -3.03
CA ALA A 368 -4.74 -26.99 -4.10
C ALA A 368 -5.86 -26.90 -5.14
N GLU A 369 -7.07 -26.60 -4.70
CA GLU A 369 -8.26 -26.46 -5.56
C GLU A 369 -8.17 -25.21 -6.47
N VAL A 370 -7.75 -24.07 -5.91
CA VAL A 370 -7.53 -22.82 -6.67
C VAL A 370 -6.40 -23.01 -7.68
N THR A 371 -5.28 -23.61 -7.26
CA THR A 371 -4.11 -23.86 -8.11
C THR A 371 -4.45 -24.77 -9.29
N GLU A 372 -5.22 -25.84 -9.04
CA GLU A 372 -5.66 -26.76 -10.10
C GLU A 372 -6.66 -26.09 -11.06
N SER A 373 -7.56 -25.25 -10.56
CA SER A 373 -8.50 -24.49 -11.39
C SER A 373 -7.76 -23.50 -12.31
N LEU A 374 -6.78 -22.77 -11.77
CA LEU A 374 -5.89 -21.88 -12.54
C LEU A 374 -5.07 -22.66 -13.57
N ARG A 375 -4.53 -23.84 -13.23
CA ARG A 375 -3.80 -24.70 -14.16
C ARG A 375 -4.66 -25.13 -15.34
N ARG A 376 -5.92 -25.52 -15.10
CA ARG A 376 -6.87 -25.89 -16.17
C ARG A 376 -7.19 -24.71 -17.06
N LEU A 377 -7.42 -23.53 -16.48
CA LEU A 377 -7.64 -22.30 -17.22
C LEU A 377 -6.43 -21.93 -18.08
N ALA A 378 -5.23 -21.97 -17.51
CA ALA A 378 -3.98 -21.74 -18.22
C ALA A 378 -3.75 -22.73 -19.38
N THR A 379 -4.03 -24.02 -19.14
CA THR A 379 -3.94 -25.06 -20.19
C THR A 379 -4.89 -24.76 -21.34
N ALA A 380 -6.13 -24.34 -21.05
CA ALA A 380 -7.10 -23.99 -22.07
C ALA A 380 -6.63 -22.77 -22.88
N VAL A 381 -6.18 -21.71 -22.22
CA VAL A 381 -5.62 -20.51 -22.88
C VAL A 381 -4.41 -20.86 -23.77
N ALA A 382 -3.44 -21.63 -23.25
CA ALA A 382 -2.26 -22.05 -23.99
C ALA A 382 -2.62 -22.88 -25.23
N SER A 383 -3.58 -23.80 -25.11
CA SER A 383 -4.03 -24.63 -26.23
C SER A 383 -4.65 -23.79 -27.36
N GLN A 384 -5.44 -22.77 -27.02
CA GLN A 384 -6.02 -21.85 -27.99
C GLN A 384 -4.98 -20.90 -28.59
N GLY A 385 -4.03 -20.41 -27.79
CA GLY A 385 -2.93 -19.58 -28.28
C GLY A 385 -2.10 -20.31 -29.34
N ALA A 386 -1.69 -21.55 -29.04
CA ALA A 386 -0.93 -22.39 -29.96
C ALA A 386 -1.67 -22.70 -31.29
N GLN A 387 -3.00 -22.79 -31.26
CA GLN A 387 -3.82 -23.01 -32.46
C GLN A 387 -3.96 -21.75 -33.33
N ARG A 388 -3.99 -20.58 -32.72
CA ARG A 388 -4.35 -19.31 -33.39
C ARG A 388 -3.14 -18.53 -33.88
N ALA A 389 -2.02 -18.55 -33.16
CA ALA A 389 -0.81 -17.82 -33.51
C ALA A 389 0.43 -18.69 -33.25
N LYS A 390 1.31 -18.82 -34.26
CA LYS A 390 2.55 -19.60 -34.12
C LYS A 390 3.63 -18.85 -33.32
N ASP A 391 3.47 -17.54 -33.17
CA ASP A 391 4.42 -16.62 -32.53
C ASP A 391 3.91 -16.04 -31.20
N TRP A 392 2.84 -16.60 -30.62
CA TRP A 392 2.37 -16.20 -29.30
C TRP A 392 3.42 -16.49 -28.22
N ARG A 393 3.55 -15.60 -27.24
CA ARG A 393 4.55 -15.71 -26.16
C ARG A 393 3.93 -15.74 -24.77
N ARG A 394 2.97 -14.86 -24.54
CA ARG A 394 2.26 -14.68 -23.27
C ARG A 394 0.80 -14.39 -23.57
N ALA A 395 -0.09 -14.81 -22.69
CA ALA A 395 -1.50 -14.49 -22.73
C ALA A 395 -1.91 -14.04 -21.33
N ARG A 396 -2.40 -12.81 -21.20
CA ARG A 396 -2.96 -12.31 -19.94
C ARG A 396 -4.45 -12.64 -19.89
N LEU A 397 -5.01 -12.87 -18.71
CA LEU A 397 -6.44 -12.95 -18.46
C LEU A 397 -6.73 -12.22 -17.16
N ILE A 398 -7.67 -11.28 -17.20
CA ILE A 398 -8.14 -10.54 -16.02
C ILE A 398 -9.63 -10.87 -15.86
N THR A 399 -10.05 -11.28 -14.68
CA THR A 399 -11.46 -11.51 -14.35
C THR A 399 -11.75 -11.11 -12.92
N TYR A 400 -12.99 -10.71 -12.64
CA TYR A 400 -13.45 -10.31 -11.31
C TYR A 400 -14.47 -11.32 -10.81
N VAL A 401 -14.25 -11.82 -9.59
CA VAL A 401 -15.06 -12.88 -9.00
C VAL A 401 -15.92 -12.29 -7.88
N GLY A 402 -17.25 -12.36 -8.05
CA GLY A 402 -18.26 -12.28 -6.99
C GLY A 402 -19.15 -11.02 -6.87
N GLY A 403 -19.14 -10.09 -7.85
CA GLY A 403 -20.22 -9.10 -7.97
C GLY A 403 -21.33 -9.60 -8.91
N ASP A 404 -22.58 -9.16 -8.74
CA ASP A 404 -23.73 -9.40 -9.64
C ASP A 404 -23.54 -8.86 -11.09
N THR A 405 -22.30 -8.52 -11.46
CA THR A 405 -21.80 -8.06 -12.76
C THR A 405 -22.02 -8.99 -13.98
N LEU A 406 -22.76 -10.09 -13.84
CA LEU A 406 -23.20 -10.90 -14.98
C LEU A 406 -24.71 -10.82 -15.26
N VAL A 407 -25.48 -10.04 -14.49
CA VAL A 407 -26.91 -9.81 -14.74
C VAL A 407 -27.13 -8.42 -15.33
N GLY A 408 -26.85 -8.28 -16.63
CA GLY A 408 -27.19 -7.08 -17.38
C GLY A 408 -26.63 -7.12 -18.80
N GLY A 409 -27.52 -7.33 -19.78
CA GLY A 409 -27.26 -7.52 -21.22
C GLY A 409 -26.03 -6.82 -21.82
N GLU A 410 -25.31 -7.60 -22.62
CA GLU A 410 -24.47 -7.18 -23.76
C GLU A 410 -23.54 -5.98 -23.52
N GLU A 411 -22.43 -6.19 -22.82
CA GLU A 411 -21.05 -5.82 -23.21
C GLU A 411 -20.08 -6.02 -22.02
N GLU A 412 -18.95 -6.68 -22.30
CA GLU A 412 -17.67 -6.54 -21.58
C GLU A 412 -17.55 -6.89 -20.08
N GLY A 413 -17.86 -8.15 -19.73
CA GLY A 413 -17.07 -8.86 -18.71
C GLY A 413 -15.74 -9.32 -19.33
N GLY A 414 -14.81 -8.37 -19.54
CA GLY A 414 -13.66 -8.50 -20.43
C GLY A 414 -12.61 -9.50 -19.95
N ILE A 415 -12.73 -10.77 -20.37
CA ILE A 415 -11.55 -11.64 -20.52
C ILE A 415 -10.77 -11.08 -21.71
N ASP A 416 -9.90 -10.12 -21.42
CA ASP A 416 -8.95 -9.59 -22.37
C ASP A 416 -7.75 -10.54 -22.42
N VAL A 417 -7.49 -11.08 -23.60
CA VAL A 417 -6.36 -11.97 -23.85
C VAL A 417 -5.52 -11.38 -24.96
N SER A 418 -4.58 -10.53 -24.56
CA SER A 418 -3.55 -10.00 -25.42
C SER A 418 -2.33 -10.92 -25.44
N TYR A 419 -1.61 -10.93 -26.56
CA TYR A 419 -0.30 -11.58 -26.66
C TYR A 419 0.75 -10.65 -27.24
N THR A 420 1.98 -10.80 -26.74
CA THR A 420 3.16 -10.11 -27.27
C THR A 420 3.79 -10.93 -28.40
N ALA A 421 3.83 -10.39 -29.62
CA ALA A 421 4.56 -10.99 -30.74
C ALA A 421 6.08 -10.79 -30.59
N ALA A 422 6.90 -11.50 -31.38
CA ALA A 422 8.38 -11.47 -31.31
C ALA A 422 9.02 -10.06 -31.48
N GLN A 423 8.27 -9.06 -31.91
CA GLN A 423 8.70 -7.66 -32.06
C GLN A 423 8.18 -6.74 -30.93
N GLY A 424 7.61 -7.29 -29.85
CA GLY A 424 7.06 -6.52 -28.74
C GLY A 424 5.70 -5.88 -29.03
N THR A 425 5.05 -6.22 -30.15
CA THR A 425 3.72 -5.68 -30.50
C THR A 425 2.63 -6.52 -29.86
N GLU A 426 1.77 -5.86 -29.09
CA GLU A 426 0.59 -6.46 -28.46
C GLU A 426 -0.53 -6.66 -29.49
N ARG A 427 -1.14 -7.84 -29.49
CA ARG A 427 -2.26 -8.19 -30.38
C ARG A 427 -3.29 -9.03 -29.63
N ASP A 428 -4.55 -8.90 -29.98
CA ASP A 428 -5.60 -9.75 -29.41
C ASP A 428 -5.41 -11.19 -29.86
N LEU A 429 -5.35 -12.12 -28.89
CA LEU A 429 -5.35 -13.55 -29.13
C LEU A 429 -6.75 -14.06 -29.53
N ASN A 430 -7.78 -13.22 -29.31
CA ASN A 430 -9.20 -13.44 -29.64
C ASN A 430 -9.73 -14.81 -29.16
N VAL A 431 -9.41 -15.22 -27.93
CA VAL A 431 -9.77 -16.56 -27.41
C VAL A 431 -11.28 -16.83 -27.45
N ASP A 432 -11.68 -18.10 -27.52
CA ASP A 432 -13.07 -18.53 -27.38
C ASP A 432 -13.52 -18.43 -25.91
N LEU A 433 -14.16 -17.32 -25.59
CA LEU A 433 -14.69 -17.01 -24.28
C LEU A 433 -15.74 -18.02 -23.80
N LYS A 434 -16.50 -18.64 -24.71
CA LYS A 434 -17.52 -19.65 -24.33
C LYS A 434 -16.86 -20.91 -23.76
N ALA A 435 -15.69 -21.27 -24.28
CA ALA A 435 -14.91 -22.42 -23.80
C ALA A 435 -14.23 -22.15 -22.45
N LEU A 436 -13.84 -20.90 -22.16
CA LEU A 436 -13.20 -20.51 -20.89
C LEU A 436 -14.21 -20.33 -19.75
N ARG A 437 -15.45 -19.91 -20.06
CA ARG A 437 -16.46 -19.55 -19.07
C ARG A 437 -16.70 -20.62 -17.98
N PRO A 438 -16.86 -21.93 -18.28
CA PRO A 438 -17.04 -22.94 -17.24
C PRO A 438 -15.84 -23.09 -16.29
N LEU A 439 -14.62 -22.85 -16.79
CA LEU A 439 -13.39 -22.91 -16.00
C LEU A 439 -13.27 -21.71 -15.06
N VAL A 440 -13.64 -20.52 -15.55
CA VAL A 440 -13.74 -19.31 -14.72
C VAL A 440 -14.77 -19.51 -13.60
N HIS A 441 -15.97 -20.02 -13.91
CA HIS A 441 -16.99 -20.32 -12.89
C HIS A 441 -16.53 -21.38 -11.86
N ALA A 442 -15.66 -22.31 -12.26
CA ALA A 442 -15.09 -23.29 -11.33
C ALA A 442 -14.08 -22.65 -10.39
N LEU A 443 -13.24 -21.75 -10.92
CA LEU A 443 -12.31 -20.96 -10.13
C LEU A 443 -13.06 -20.05 -9.13
N GLU A 444 -14.15 -19.40 -9.56
CA GLU A 444 -14.99 -18.55 -8.70
C GLU A 444 -15.46 -19.28 -7.44
N ARG A 445 -15.96 -20.52 -7.60
CA ARG A 445 -16.43 -21.33 -6.45
C ARG A 445 -15.33 -21.73 -5.48
N SER A 446 -14.07 -21.69 -5.91
CA SER A 446 -12.92 -22.10 -5.08
C SER A 446 -12.25 -20.92 -4.35
N LEU A 447 -12.60 -19.68 -4.70
CA LEU A 447 -12.03 -18.48 -4.07
C LEU A 447 -12.84 -18.08 -2.83
N PRO A 448 -12.16 -17.60 -1.77
CA PRO A 448 -12.80 -17.35 -0.48
C PRO A 448 -13.65 -16.06 -0.41
N ASP A 449 -13.50 -15.10 -1.34
CA ASP A 449 -14.13 -13.77 -1.26
C ASP A 449 -14.92 -13.37 -2.52
N GLU A 450 -16.07 -12.70 -2.31
CA GLU A 450 -17.01 -12.19 -3.34
C GLU A 450 -16.47 -11.00 -4.18
N ALA A 451 -15.22 -10.55 -4.02
CA ALA A 451 -14.67 -9.47 -4.85
C ALA A 451 -13.17 -9.62 -5.12
N THR A 452 -12.77 -10.80 -5.61
CA THR A 452 -11.36 -11.11 -5.89
C THR A 452 -11.05 -10.90 -7.37
N ALA A 453 -10.06 -10.07 -7.68
CA ALA A 453 -9.49 -10.04 -9.02
C ALA A 453 -8.59 -11.25 -9.20
N VAL A 454 -8.76 -11.92 -10.34
CA VAL A 454 -7.87 -12.96 -10.81
C VAL A 454 -7.18 -12.45 -12.06
N GLU A 455 -5.86 -12.36 -11.98
CA GLU A 455 -5.02 -12.10 -13.13
C GLU A 455 -4.19 -13.34 -13.40
N LEU A 456 -4.13 -13.79 -14.65
CA LEU A 456 -3.44 -15.00 -15.06
C LEU A 456 -2.58 -14.68 -16.28
N ASP A 457 -1.28 -14.86 -16.15
CA ASP A 457 -0.31 -14.78 -17.25
C ASP A 457 0.15 -16.19 -17.64
N VAL A 458 -0.14 -16.56 -18.88
CA VAL A 458 0.12 -17.89 -19.45
C VAL A 458 1.23 -17.77 -20.49
N HIS A 459 2.35 -18.46 -20.30
CA HIS A 459 3.50 -18.38 -21.19
C HIS A 459 3.56 -19.58 -22.14
N ALA A 460 3.94 -19.34 -23.40
CA ALA A 460 4.12 -20.40 -24.41
C ALA A 460 5.17 -21.45 -24.01
N ALA A 461 6.06 -21.10 -23.07
CA ALA A 461 7.07 -21.99 -22.49
C ALA A 461 6.51 -23.12 -21.61
N GLY A 462 5.21 -23.17 -21.32
CA GLY A 462 4.59 -24.28 -20.59
C GLY A 462 4.29 -24.01 -19.11
N TRP A 463 4.31 -22.75 -18.69
CA TRP A 463 4.06 -22.36 -17.31
C TRP A 463 3.15 -21.14 -17.22
N PHE A 464 2.55 -20.95 -16.06
CA PHE A 464 1.68 -19.82 -15.77
C PHE A 464 1.99 -19.20 -14.41
N GLU A 465 1.68 -17.92 -14.31
CA GLU A 465 1.60 -17.19 -13.07
C GLU A 465 0.20 -16.61 -12.91
N ALA A 466 -0.34 -16.65 -11.70
CA ALA A 466 -1.58 -15.98 -11.40
C ALA A 466 -1.47 -15.17 -10.11
N LEU A 467 -2.26 -14.12 -10.06
CA LEU A 467 -2.46 -13.27 -8.90
C LEU A 467 -3.93 -13.32 -8.54
N THR A 468 -4.22 -13.56 -7.27
CA THR A 468 -5.54 -13.33 -6.69
C THR A 468 -5.41 -12.26 -5.61
N ALA A 469 -6.18 -11.19 -5.76
CA ALA A 469 -6.11 -10.06 -4.83
C ALA A 469 -7.48 -9.36 -4.70
N PRO A 470 -7.91 -9.06 -3.47
CA PRO A 470 -9.11 -8.26 -3.25
C PRO A 470 -8.84 -6.78 -3.60
N GLY A 471 -9.81 -6.10 -4.21
CA GLY A 471 -9.74 -4.66 -4.50
C GLY A 471 -8.70 -4.25 -5.55
N VAL A 472 -8.16 -5.21 -6.32
CA VAL A 472 -7.29 -4.94 -7.48
C VAL A 472 -8.13 -4.85 -8.74
N ARG A 473 -7.80 -3.91 -9.62
CA ARG A 473 -8.41 -3.79 -10.95
C ARG A 473 -7.30 -3.61 -11.99
N GLY A 474 -7.37 -4.40 -13.06
CA GLY A 474 -6.54 -4.20 -14.24
C GLY A 474 -7.07 -3.03 -15.07
N SER A 475 -6.19 -2.11 -15.48
CA SER A 475 -6.53 -1.11 -16.50
C SER A 475 -6.24 -1.69 -17.88
N HIS A 476 -7.29 -2.05 -18.63
CA HIS A 476 -7.19 -2.52 -20.02
C HIS A 476 -6.60 -1.45 -20.97
N ARG A 477 -6.55 -0.18 -20.57
CA ARG A 477 -6.20 0.93 -21.48
C ARG A 477 -4.71 1.31 -21.49
N ARG A 478 -3.87 0.87 -20.53
CA ARG A 478 -2.49 1.40 -20.40
C ARG A 478 -1.40 0.46 -19.84
N ASN A 479 -1.59 -0.86 -19.73
CA ASN A 479 -0.61 -1.73 -19.03
C ASN A 479 -0.31 -1.21 -17.61
N GLN A 480 -1.36 -0.87 -16.85
CA GLN A 480 -1.25 -0.36 -15.49
C GLN A 480 -2.01 -1.28 -14.53
N THR A 481 -1.45 -1.48 -13.34
CA THR A 481 -2.13 -2.16 -12.23
C THR A 481 -2.66 -1.10 -11.29
N VAL A 482 -3.99 -1.08 -11.10
CA VAL A 482 -4.66 -0.09 -10.25
C VAL A 482 -5.11 -0.78 -8.97
N HIS A 483 -4.74 -0.19 -7.83
CA HIS A 483 -5.21 -0.62 -6.53
C HIS A 483 -5.97 0.50 -5.83
N VAL A 484 -7.20 0.19 -5.44
CA VAL A 484 -8.09 1.10 -4.71
C VAL A 484 -7.92 0.85 -3.21
N LEU A 485 -7.50 1.88 -2.48
CA LEU A 485 -7.27 1.85 -1.03
C LEU A 485 -8.53 2.21 -0.22
N GLY A 486 -9.51 2.86 -0.87
CA GLY A 486 -10.79 3.28 -0.26
C GLY A 486 -11.88 2.21 -0.31
N ARG A 487 -13.00 2.41 0.41
CA ARG A 487 -14.16 1.51 0.34
C ARG A 487 -15.10 1.92 -0.80
N PRO A 488 -15.67 0.96 -1.56
CA PRO A 488 -16.82 1.22 -2.42
C PRO A 488 -17.93 1.88 -1.60
N GLY A 489 -18.40 3.06 -2.02
CA GLY A 489 -19.42 3.85 -1.32
C GLY A 489 -18.90 5.01 -0.47
N ASP A 490 -17.59 5.17 -0.27
CA ASP A 490 -17.06 6.45 0.20
C ASP A 490 -17.26 7.50 -0.90
N PRO A 491 -17.89 8.66 -0.61
CA PRO A 491 -18.15 9.67 -1.62
C PRO A 491 -16.82 10.12 -2.23
N CYS A 492 -16.68 9.94 -3.54
CA CYS A 492 -15.58 10.48 -4.34
C CYS A 492 -15.68 12.01 -4.50
N GLY A 493 -16.13 12.71 -3.45
CA GLY A 493 -16.16 14.17 -3.38
C GLY A 493 -14.81 14.74 -2.98
N ASP A 494 -14.41 15.83 -3.64
CA ASP A 494 -13.16 16.53 -3.35
C ASP A 494 -13.18 17.12 -1.93
N PRO A 495 -12.24 16.77 -1.03
CA PRO A 495 -12.19 17.27 0.33
C PRO A 495 -11.66 18.69 0.32
N GLY A 496 -12.57 19.66 0.20
CA GLY A 496 -12.25 21.09 0.30
C GLY A 496 -12.83 21.95 -0.80
N ASP A 497 -13.38 21.37 -1.87
CA ASP A 497 -14.22 22.09 -2.84
C ASP A 497 -15.69 21.89 -2.53
N VAL A 498 -16.09 22.31 -1.33
CA VAL A 498 -17.45 22.76 -1.15
C VAL A 498 -17.43 24.27 -1.37
N PRO A 499 -17.45 24.79 -2.63
CA PRO A 499 -18.02 26.10 -2.81
C PRO A 499 -19.33 26.16 -2.04
N GLY A 500 -19.61 27.29 -1.42
CA GLY A 500 -20.94 27.54 -0.86
C GLY A 500 -21.99 27.20 -1.92
N GLY A 501 -23.16 26.75 -1.46
CA GLY A 501 -24.32 26.79 -2.35
C GLY A 501 -24.52 28.22 -2.87
N PRO A 502 -25.29 28.41 -3.97
CA PRO A 502 -25.55 29.73 -4.53
C PRO A 502 -26.00 30.72 -3.44
N ASP A 503 -25.45 31.94 -3.48
CA ASP A 503 -25.72 33.00 -2.50
C ASP A 503 -27.22 33.38 -2.41
N ASP A 504 -27.97 33.15 -3.49
CA ASP A 504 -29.44 33.33 -3.58
C ASP A 504 -30.08 32.04 -4.12
N PRO A 505 -30.46 31.08 -3.26
CA PRO A 505 -30.86 29.73 -3.63
C PRO A 505 -32.30 29.66 -4.15
N THR A 506 -32.83 30.71 -4.79
CA THR A 506 -34.19 30.65 -5.36
C THR A 506 -34.29 29.47 -6.31
N GLU A 507 -35.22 28.56 -6.00
CA GLU A 507 -35.49 27.36 -6.78
C GLU A 507 -35.87 27.72 -8.22
N ALA A 508 -35.28 27.03 -9.18
CA ALA A 508 -35.53 27.28 -10.59
C ALA A 508 -36.84 26.61 -11.06
N GLY A 509 -37.58 27.28 -11.93
CA GLY A 509 -38.77 26.72 -12.59
C GLY A 509 -40.08 27.45 -12.29
N ASP A 510 -41.06 27.28 -13.17
CA ASP A 510 -42.42 27.81 -13.02
C ASP A 510 -43.44 26.67 -13.12
N PRO A 511 -44.15 26.32 -12.03
CA PRO A 511 -45.09 25.21 -12.02
C PRO A 511 -46.30 25.42 -12.92
N ALA A 512 -46.72 26.66 -13.18
CA ALA A 512 -47.80 26.94 -14.11
C ALA A 512 -47.34 26.76 -15.55
N GLU A 513 -46.10 27.18 -15.85
CA GLU A 513 -45.50 26.99 -17.16
C GLU A 513 -45.22 25.51 -17.47
N ALA A 514 -44.66 24.75 -16.52
CA ALA A 514 -44.38 23.32 -16.68
C ALA A 514 -45.63 22.52 -17.05
N ARG A 515 -46.76 22.75 -16.37
CA ARG A 515 -48.06 22.11 -16.70
C ARG A 515 -48.53 22.44 -18.12
N ARG A 516 -48.33 23.68 -18.56
CA ARG A 516 -48.69 24.12 -19.91
C ARG A 516 -47.80 23.42 -20.93
N LEU A 517 -46.49 23.40 -20.69
CA LEU A 517 -45.50 22.79 -21.58
C LEU A 517 -45.70 21.27 -21.69
N LEU A 518 -46.01 20.55 -20.61
CA LEU A 518 -46.29 19.11 -20.68
C LEU A 518 -47.53 18.83 -21.56
N ARG A 519 -48.62 19.59 -21.40
CA ARG A 519 -49.80 19.43 -22.26
C ARG A 519 -49.51 19.77 -23.72
N ASP A 520 -48.71 20.82 -23.96
CA ASP A 520 -48.30 21.21 -25.29
C ASP A 520 -47.40 20.16 -25.93
N TYR A 521 -46.50 19.55 -25.15
CA TYR A 521 -45.62 18.46 -25.55
C TYR A 521 -46.40 17.22 -25.99
N LEU A 522 -47.30 16.71 -25.13
CA LEU A 522 -48.16 15.56 -25.44
C LEU A 522 -49.01 15.78 -26.69
N ARG A 523 -49.59 16.98 -26.84
CA ARG A 523 -50.36 17.34 -28.04
C ARG A 523 -49.49 17.29 -29.30
N ARG A 524 -48.27 17.82 -29.24
CA ARG A 524 -47.34 17.81 -30.38
C ARG A 524 -46.87 16.40 -30.72
N ARG A 525 -46.60 15.56 -29.72
CA ARG A 525 -46.29 14.14 -29.94
C ARG A 525 -47.43 13.45 -30.66
N ALA A 526 -48.68 13.62 -30.19
CA ALA A 526 -49.85 13.05 -30.84
C ALA A 526 -50.06 13.53 -32.29
N GLU A 527 -49.72 14.79 -32.59
CA GLU A 527 -49.73 15.32 -33.97
C GLU A 527 -48.68 14.65 -34.87
N ILE A 528 -47.54 14.22 -34.30
CA ILE A 528 -46.43 13.61 -35.04
C ILE A 528 -46.63 12.09 -35.20
N THR A 529 -46.88 11.38 -34.09
CA THR A 529 -47.01 9.92 -34.04
C THR A 529 -48.38 9.43 -34.54
N GLY A 530 -49.36 10.32 -34.60
CA GLY A 530 -50.74 9.99 -34.99
C GLY A 530 -51.54 9.24 -33.91
N ALA A 531 -51.00 9.13 -32.69
CA ALA A 531 -51.64 8.46 -31.56
C ALA A 531 -51.61 9.35 -30.30
N GLU A 532 -52.74 9.46 -29.60
CA GLU A 532 -52.78 10.12 -28.29
C GLU A 532 -52.16 9.22 -27.23
N GLU A 533 -51.16 9.75 -26.52
CA GLU A 533 -50.55 9.10 -25.37
C GLU A 533 -51.47 9.18 -24.15
N THR A 534 -51.70 8.06 -23.48
CA THR A 534 -52.54 8.00 -22.27
C THR A 534 -51.65 7.84 -21.05
N LEU A 535 -51.60 8.87 -20.21
CA LEU A 535 -50.82 8.83 -18.97
C LEU A 535 -51.60 8.22 -17.80
N PRO A 536 -50.93 7.58 -16.83
CA PRO A 536 -51.54 7.14 -15.58
C PRO A 536 -52.22 8.30 -14.83
N ALA A 537 -53.36 8.04 -14.21
CA ALA A 537 -54.04 9.05 -13.40
C ALA A 537 -53.20 9.40 -12.16
N PRO A 538 -53.22 10.66 -11.69
CA PRO A 538 -52.49 11.06 -10.48
C PRO A 538 -52.81 10.17 -9.27
N ASP A 539 -51.79 9.79 -8.51
CA ASP A 539 -51.97 9.06 -7.25
C ASP A 539 -52.84 9.90 -6.29
N PRO A 540 -53.97 9.36 -5.78
CA PRO A 540 -54.83 10.03 -4.81
C PRO A 540 -54.10 10.45 -3.52
N GLU A 541 -53.06 9.71 -3.11
CA GLU A 541 -52.29 9.93 -1.88
C GLU A 541 -51.00 10.73 -2.09
N ARG A 542 -50.70 11.15 -3.33
CA ARG A 542 -49.44 11.83 -3.69
C ARG A 542 -49.07 13.01 -2.80
N ALA A 543 -50.06 13.81 -2.37
CA ALA A 543 -49.81 15.00 -1.57
C ALA A 543 -49.23 14.65 -0.19
N ASP A 544 -49.78 13.61 0.45
CA ASP A 544 -49.32 13.12 1.75
C ASP A 544 -48.00 12.35 1.62
N ARG A 545 -47.85 11.55 0.56
CA ARG A 545 -46.63 10.78 0.25
C ARG A 545 -45.42 11.68 -0.03
N LEU A 546 -45.55 12.63 -0.96
CA LEU A 546 -44.49 13.61 -1.26
C LEU A 546 -44.16 14.50 -0.04
N ALA A 547 -45.15 14.85 0.78
CA ALA A 547 -44.90 15.56 2.04
C ALA A 547 -44.22 14.69 3.11
N SER A 548 -44.43 13.37 3.08
CA SER A 548 -43.71 12.42 3.93
C SER A 548 -42.26 12.28 3.50
N LEU A 549 -42.01 12.08 2.21
CA LEU A 549 -40.66 12.06 1.63
C LEU A 549 -39.86 13.32 1.97
N ALA A 550 -40.47 14.50 1.82
CA ALA A 550 -39.81 15.76 2.16
C ALA A 550 -39.42 15.87 3.64
N ARG A 551 -40.22 15.29 4.55
CA ARG A 551 -39.90 15.25 5.99
C ARG A 551 -38.83 14.22 6.33
N GLU A 552 -38.84 13.08 5.65
CA GLU A 552 -37.94 11.96 5.91
C GLU A 552 -36.53 12.22 5.39
N TYR A 553 -36.41 12.74 4.16
CA TYR A 553 -35.13 12.97 3.49
C TYR A 553 -34.62 14.41 3.61
N GLY A 554 -35.42 15.32 4.16
CA GLY A 554 -35.02 16.71 4.43
C GLY A 554 -35.03 17.64 3.22
N THR A 555 -35.49 17.15 2.07
CA THR A 555 -35.52 17.89 0.79
C THR A 555 -36.85 17.64 0.08
N ALA A 556 -37.55 18.72 -0.30
CA ALA A 556 -38.79 18.63 -1.07
C ALA A 556 -38.52 18.63 -2.58
N LEU A 557 -39.34 17.94 -3.36
CA LEU A 557 -39.31 18.06 -4.82
C LEU A 557 -39.54 19.52 -5.25
N PRO A 558 -38.86 19.99 -6.31
CA PRO A 558 -39.14 21.28 -6.91
C PRO A 558 -40.61 21.46 -7.29
N ALA A 559 -41.10 22.69 -7.16
CA ALA A 559 -42.49 23.02 -7.38
C ALA A 559 -42.96 22.69 -8.80
N ASP A 560 -42.09 22.87 -9.80
CA ASP A 560 -42.40 22.59 -11.20
C ASP A 560 -42.44 21.10 -11.54
N LEU A 561 -41.56 20.27 -10.96
CA LEU A 561 -41.65 18.80 -11.03
C LEU A 561 -42.88 18.27 -10.29
N ARG A 562 -43.14 18.74 -9.06
CA ARG A 562 -44.33 18.36 -8.30
C ARG A 562 -45.63 18.70 -9.05
N ALA A 563 -45.63 19.77 -9.84
CA ALA A 563 -46.77 20.17 -10.64
C ALA A 563 -47.10 19.18 -11.78
N LEU A 564 -46.13 18.37 -12.22
CA LEU A 564 -46.37 17.30 -13.19
C LEU A 564 -47.13 16.14 -12.53
N TYR A 565 -46.80 15.78 -11.29
CA TYR A 565 -47.51 14.73 -10.53
C TYR A 565 -48.99 15.02 -10.26
N ASP A 566 -49.40 16.29 -10.40
CA ASP A 566 -50.81 16.67 -10.37
C ASP A 566 -51.55 16.45 -11.70
N ILE A 567 -50.82 16.15 -12.79
CA ILE A 567 -51.36 15.83 -14.11
C ILE A 567 -51.41 14.32 -14.31
N ALA A 568 -50.34 13.60 -13.95
CA ALA A 568 -50.22 12.15 -14.09
C ALA A 568 -49.30 11.56 -13.01
N ASP A 569 -49.44 10.27 -12.71
CA ASP A 569 -48.51 9.54 -11.82
C ASP A 569 -47.46 8.79 -12.64
N GLY A 570 -46.41 9.49 -13.04
CA GLY A 570 -45.44 8.98 -14.01
C GLY A 570 -45.95 9.02 -15.45
N ASP A 571 -45.18 8.43 -16.36
CA ASP A 571 -45.55 8.33 -17.77
C ASP A 571 -46.03 6.95 -18.23
N GLY A 572 -45.92 5.93 -17.38
CA GLY A 572 -46.37 4.56 -17.70
C GLY A 572 -45.48 3.87 -18.73
N ASP A 573 -44.16 3.95 -18.53
CA ASP A 573 -43.12 3.31 -19.34
C ASP A 573 -43.03 3.86 -20.78
N LEU A 574 -43.49 5.11 -20.99
CA LEU A 574 -43.49 5.75 -22.30
C LEU A 574 -42.14 6.38 -22.67
N GLY A 575 -41.24 6.58 -21.70
CA GLY A 575 -39.95 7.22 -21.92
C GLY A 575 -40.08 8.67 -22.40
N LEU A 576 -41.03 9.43 -21.85
CA LEU A 576 -41.43 10.75 -22.37
C LEU A 576 -40.30 11.78 -22.33
N LEU A 577 -39.32 11.61 -21.46
CA LEU A 577 -38.23 12.55 -21.24
C LEU A 577 -36.98 12.10 -22.00
N ASP A 578 -37.08 12.04 -23.33
CA ASP A 578 -36.00 11.61 -24.23
C ASP A 578 -35.50 10.18 -23.94
N GLY A 579 -36.43 9.24 -23.83
CA GLY A 579 -36.13 7.84 -23.52
C GLY A 579 -35.93 7.55 -22.03
N PHE A 580 -36.15 8.54 -21.15
CA PHE A 580 -36.23 8.35 -19.70
C PHE A 580 -37.70 8.21 -19.27
N GLU A 581 -38.01 7.09 -18.64
CA GLU A 581 -39.30 6.74 -18.05
C GLU A 581 -39.50 7.53 -16.75
N TRP A 582 -40.55 8.33 -16.71
CA TRP A 582 -40.87 9.17 -15.56
C TRP A 582 -41.56 8.35 -14.46
N PHE A 583 -40.96 8.34 -13.27
CA PHE A 583 -41.41 7.55 -12.12
C PHE A 583 -42.80 7.92 -11.62
N THR A 584 -43.54 6.90 -11.21
CA THR A 584 -44.65 7.02 -10.26
C THR A 584 -44.15 7.53 -8.90
N VAL A 585 -45.04 8.04 -8.05
CA VAL A 585 -44.70 8.42 -6.67
C VAL A 585 -44.18 7.22 -5.87
N SER A 586 -44.69 6.01 -6.13
CA SER A 586 -44.24 4.79 -5.45
C SER A 586 -42.80 4.40 -5.83
N GLU A 587 -42.45 4.51 -7.12
CA GLU A 587 -41.08 4.23 -7.58
C GLU A 587 -40.11 5.27 -7.03
N LEU A 588 -40.50 6.55 -7.01
CA LEU A 588 -39.72 7.60 -6.38
C LEU A 588 -39.38 7.26 -4.92
N GLU A 589 -40.37 6.80 -4.13
CA GLU A 589 -40.17 6.36 -2.74
C GLU A 589 -39.17 5.20 -2.67
N ASP A 590 -39.37 4.15 -3.47
CA ASP A 590 -38.55 2.94 -3.46
C ASP A 590 -37.09 3.22 -3.84
N HIS A 591 -36.88 4.05 -4.86
CA HIS A 591 -35.55 4.49 -5.26
C HIS A 591 -34.88 5.31 -4.15
N LEU A 592 -35.58 6.23 -3.49
CA LEU A 592 -35.00 7.04 -2.40
C LEU A 592 -34.65 6.20 -1.15
N VAL A 593 -35.47 5.19 -0.82
CA VAL A 593 -35.22 4.27 0.29
C VAL A 593 -34.01 3.40 0.02
N ASN A 594 -33.94 2.79 -1.16
CA ASN A 594 -32.92 1.79 -1.46
C ASN A 594 -31.68 2.37 -2.17
N ARG A 595 -31.72 3.64 -2.57
CA ARG A 595 -30.65 4.38 -3.25
C ARG A 595 -30.06 3.63 -4.47
N TRP A 596 -30.89 3.02 -5.30
CA TRP A 596 -30.44 2.11 -6.37
C TRP A 596 -29.40 2.70 -7.35
N TRP A 597 -29.38 4.02 -7.57
CA TRP A 597 -28.34 4.68 -8.37
C TRP A 597 -26.94 4.63 -7.75
N THR A 598 -26.84 4.28 -6.47
CA THR A 598 -25.60 4.12 -5.71
C THR A 598 -25.20 2.66 -5.50
N VAL A 599 -26.15 1.72 -5.60
CA VAL A 599 -25.99 0.30 -5.22
C VAL A 599 -24.99 -0.41 -6.13
N ASP A 600 -24.80 0.09 -7.35
CA ASP A 600 -23.86 -0.45 -8.33
C ASP A 600 -22.98 0.63 -8.96
N ILE A 601 -22.53 1.65 -8.22
CA ILE A 601 -21.48 2.55 -8.77
C ILE A 601 -20.34 1.64 -9.19
N HIS A 602 -20.16 1.46 -10.51
CA HIS A 602 -19.10 0.62 -11.00
C HIS A 602 -17.80 1.20 -10.44
N GLU A 603 -16.97 0.38 -9.80
CA GLU A 603 -15.72 0.87 -9.22
C GLU A 603 -14.85 1.58 -10.29
N ASN A 604 -15.03 1.23 -11.57
CA ASN A 604 -14.46 1.97 -12.70
C ASN A 604 -14.99 3.41 -12.82
N ALA A 605 -16.29 3.65 -12.64
CA ALA A 605 -16.87 5.00 -12.58
C ALA A 605 -16.34 5.79 -11.37
N TRP A 606 -16.07 5.10 -10.25
CA TRP A 606 -15.45 5.70 -9.06
C TRP A 606 -13.96 6.02 -9.26
N ILE A 607 -13.18 5.11 -9.87
CA ILE A 607 -11.78 5.33 -10.27
C ILE A 607 -11.70 6.44 -11.32
N ASP A 608 -12.51 6.38 -12.38
CA ASP A 608 -12.58 7.39 -13.43
C ASP A 608 -12.99 8.75 -12.84
N GLY A 609 -13.90 8.80 -11.88
CA GLY A 609 -14.24 10.03 -11.17
C GLY A 609 -13.16 10.53 -10.19
N ALA A 610 -12.28 9.65 -9.71
CA ALA A 610 -11.13 10.00 -8.87
C ALA A 610 -9.89 10.44 -9.69
N VAL A 611 -9.77 9.94 -10.92
CA VAL A 611 -8.61 10.14 -11.82
C VAL A 611 -8.89 11.19 -12.91
N SER A 612 -10.14 11.35 -13.35
CA SER A 612 -10.56 12.27 -14.42
C SER A 612 -11.25 13.54 -13.89
N ASP A 613 -11.06 14.64 -14.59
CA ASP A 613 -11.58 15.98 -14.25
C ASP A 613 -12.65 16.49 -15.26
N GLY A 614 -13.51 15.59 -15.74
CA GLY A 614 -14.53 15.91 -16.74
C GLY A 614 -15.84 16.41 -16.14
N GLY A 615 -16.43 17.47 -16.71
CA GLY A 615 -17.82 17.90 -16.48
C GLY A 615 -18.04 19.38 -16.08
N PRO A 616 -19.30 19.87 -16.12
CA PRO A 616 -19.71 21.24 -15.79
C PRO A 616 -19.72 21.51 -14.27
N HIS A 617 -18.57 21.30 -13.61
CA HIS A 617 -18.43 21.27 -12.15
C HIS A 617 -18.73 22.57 -11.41
N ALA A 618 -18.90 23.67 -12.15
CA ALA A 618 -19.31 24.93 -11.57
C ALA A 618 -20.83 24.96 -11.29
N ALA A 619 -21.62 24.22 -12.08
CA ALA A 619 -23.07 24.11 -11.90
C ALA A 619 -23.47 22.89 -11.06
N VAL A 620 -22.83 21.74 -11.29
CA VAL A 620 -23.11 20.49 -10.58
C VAL A 620 -21.93 20.10 -9.72
N ARG A 621 -22.17 19.63 -8.50
CA ARG A 621 -21.08 19.20 -7.61
C ARG A 621 -20.38 17.95 -8.14
N ARG A 622 -19.08 17.87 -7.88
CA ARG A 622 -18.24 16.68 -8.09
C ARG A 622 -18.59 15.63 -7.05
N SER A 623 -19.57 14.81 -7.35
CA SER A 623 -20.05 13.71 -6.52
C SER A 623 -20.59 12.62 -7.42
N HIS A 624 -20.50 11.37 -6.98
CA HIS A 624 -21.31 10.28 -7.52
C HIS A 624 -22.66 10.18 -6.82
N ASP A 625 -22.76 10.79 -5.64
CA ASP A 625 -23.95 10.71 -4.81
C ASP A 625 -24.04 11.90 -3.84
N ARG A 626 -25.27 12.39 -3.61
CA ARG A 626 -25.61 13.44 -2.64
C ARG A 626 -27.02 13.21 -2.09
N PRO A 627 -27.28 13.49 -0.80
CA PRO A 627 -28.63 13.48 -0.25
C PRO A 627 -29.61 14.44 -0.97
N GLY A 628 -29.10 15.53 -1.54
CA GLY A 628 -29.89 16.51 -2.29
C GLY A 628 -30.17 16.14 -3.75
N TRP A 629 -29.71 14.99 -4.23
CA TRP A 629 -29.96 14.53 -5.60
C TRP A 629 -31.12 13.53 -5.58
N ILE A 630 -32.25 13.93 -6.15
CA ILE A 630 -33.48 13.13 -6.12
C ILE A 630 -33.76 12.63 -7.55
N PRO A 631 -33.53 11.34 -7.85
CA PRO A 631 -33.91 10.76 -9.13
C PRO A 631 -35.42 10.83 -9.33
N PHE A 632 -35.87 11.09 -10.54
CA PHE A 632 -37.30 11.10 -10.88
C PHE A 632 -37.60 10.40 -12.20
N ALA A 633 -36.59 9.99 -12.97
CA ALA A 633 -36.79 9.20 -14.17
C ALA A 633 -35.61 8.25 -14.41
N TYR A 634 -35.86 7.15 -15.11
CA TYR A 634 -34.89 6.09 -15.42
C TYR A 634 -34.75 5.87 -16.92
N GLY A 635 -33.52 5.71 -17.40
CA GLY A 635 -33.23 5.46 -18.82
C GLY A 635 -32.56 4.11 -19.05
N SER A 636 -32.47 3.72 -20.32
CA SER A 636 -31.68 2.57 -20.73
C SER A 636 -30.19 2.82 -20.39
N SER A 637 -29.52 1.82 -19.79
CA SER A 637 -28.11 1.85 -19.31
C SER A 637 -27.87 2.26 -17.85
N LEU A 638 -28.84 2.11 -16.94
CA LEU A 638 -28.69 2.45 -15.51
C LEU A 638 -28.40 3.94 -15.24
N ASP A 639 -28.86 4.79 -16.16
CA ASP A 639 -28.83 6.24 -16.04
C ASP A 639 -30.16 6.74 -15.46
N TYR A 640 -30.09 7.82 -14.69
CA TYR A 640 -31.23 8.48 -14.05
C TYR A 640 -31.20 9.97 -14.34
N LEU A 641 -32.38 10.56 -14.58
CA LEU A 641 -32.56 11.99 -14.40
C LEU A 641 -32.87 12.26 -12.93
N ALA A 642 -32.16 13.23 -12.35
CA ALA A 642 -32.35 13.66 -10.98
C ALA A 642 -32.50 15.18 -10.90
N VAL A 643 -33.24 15.66 -9.91
CA VAL A 643 -33.22 17.07 -9.52
C VAL A 643 -32.11 17.30 -8.51
N ASP A 644 -31.32 18.34 -8.74
CA ASP A 644 -30.20 18.73 -7.89
C ASP A 644 -30.62 19.88 -6.95
N LEU A 645 -30.76 19.55 -5.66
CA LEU A 645 -31.06 20.49 -4.58
C LEU A 645 -29.81 20.90 -3.79
N ASP A 646 -28.64 20.34 -4.13
CA ASP A 646 -27.33 20.70 -3.57
C ASP A 646 -26.33 21.03 -4.69
N PRO A 647 -26.62 22.06 -5.51
CA PRO A 647 -25.78 22.43 -6.65
C PRO A 647 -24.43 23.02 -6.22
N ALA A 648 -23.52 23.14 -7.19
CA ALA A 648 -22.28 23.90 -7.01
C ALA A 648 -22.54 25.43 -7.11
N GLU A 649 -21.51 26.25 -6.90
CA GLU A 649 -21.58 27.72 -6.76
C GLU A 649 -22.40 28.43 -7.86
N ASN A 650 -22.27 27.98 -9.12
CA ASN A 650 -22.96 28.57 -10.27
C ASN A 650 -24.23 27.82 -10.69
N GLY A 651 -24.60 26.76 -9.95
CA GLY A 651 -25.82 26.01 -10.19
C GLY A 651 -27.02 26.61 -9.47
N ARG A 652 -28.19 25.97 -9.64
CA ARG A 652 -29.43 26.41 -9.02
C ARG A 652 -30.18 25.24 -8.41
N PRO A 653 -30.73 25.37 -7.18
CA PRO A 653 -31.58 24.32 -6.62
C PRO A 653 -32.77 24.06 -7.54
N GLY A 654 -33.01 22.79 -7.86
CA GLY A 654 -34.06 22.35 -8.78
C GLY A 654 -33.62 22.22 -10.23
N GLN A 655 -32.34 22.44 -10.55
CA GLN A 655 -31.78 22.08 -11.86
C GLN A 655 -31.86 20.56 -12.08
N VAL A 656 -31.98 20.15 -13.34
CA VAL A 656 -31.98 18.74 -13.72
C VAL A 656 -30.57 18.31 -14.07
N ILE A 657 -30.15 17.19 -13.48
CA ILE A 657 -28.88 16.53 -13.72
C ILE A 657 -29.11 15.10 -14.17
N ARG A 658 -28.11 14.51 -14.82
CA ARG A 658 -28.05 13.09 -15.14
C ARG A 658 -27.01 12.43 -14.26
N ILE A 659 -27.41 11.36 -13.59
CA ILE A 659 -26.57 10.54 -12.71
C ILE A 659 -26.72 9.07 -13.11
N GLY A 660 -25.81 8.20 -12.69
CA GLY A 660 -25.90 6.79 -13.05
C GLY A 660 -24.67 6.00 -12.68
N THR A 661 -24.81 4.68 -12.64
CA THR A 661 -23.77 3.74 -12.21
C THR A 661 -22.61 3.63 -13.20
N ARG A 662 -22.87 3.94 -14.48
CA ARG A 662 -21.90 3.97 -15.58
C ARG A 662 -21.32 5.37 -15.85
N ARG A 663 -21.71 6.38 -15.07
CA ARG A 663 -21.28 7.77 -15.24
C ARG A 663 -20.18 8.11 -14.23
N PRO A 664 -19.01 8.57 -14.68
CA PRO A 664 -17.92 8.95 -13.77
C PRO A 664 -18.19 10.27 -13.03
N HIS A 665 -19.18 11.06 -13.45
CA HIS A 665 -19.62 12.28 -12.80
C HIS A 665 -21.08 12.58 -13.15
N ALA A 666 -21.77 13.34 -12.28
CA ALA A 666 -23.07 13.90 -12.60
C ALA A 666 -22.95 14.97 -13.70
N GLU A 667 -23.87 14.92 -14.65
CA GLU A 667 -23.90 15.82 -15.80
C GLU A 667 -25.06 16.81 -15.66
N TYR A 668 -24.83 18.07 -16.03
CA TYR A 668 -25.90 19.05 -16.09
C TYR A 668 -26.81 18.78 -17.31
N VAL A 669 -28.14 18.84 -17.10
CA VAL A 669 -29.13 18.63 -18.18
C VAL A 669 -29.90 19.91 -18.48
N ALA A 670 -30.52 20.54 -17.47
CA ALA A 670 -31.35 21.73 -17.66
C ALA A 670 -31.46 22.60 -16.40
N ASP A 671 -31.77 23.89 -16.55
CA ASP A 671 -31.86 24.81 -15.39
C ASP A 671 -33.05 24.47 -14.47
N SER A 672 -34.08 23.77 -14.98
CA SER A 672 -35.19 23.21 -14.19
C SER A 672 -36.03 22.25 -15.05
N MET A 673 -37.03 21.59 -14.44
CA MET A 673 -38.01 20.76 -15.16
C MET A 673 -38.79 21.57 -16.21
N THR A 674 -39.14 22.81 -15.88
CA THR A 674 -39.77 23.77 -16.81
C THR A 674 -38.91 23.98 -18.05
N SER A 675 -37.61 24.20 -17.88
CA SER A 675 -36.67 24.41 -19.00
C SER A 675 -36.48 23.15 -19.83
N LEU A 676 -36.42 21.97 -19.20
CA LEU A 676 -36.35 20.69 -19.87
C LEU A 676 -37.56 20.49 -20.81
N LEU A 677 -38.78 20.65 -20.29
CA LEU A 677 -40.02 20.53 -21.08
C LEU A 677 -40.11 21.58 -22.18
N ARG A 678 -39.67 22.82 -21.91
CA ARG A 678 -39.62 23.87 -22.92
C ARG A 678 -38.77 23.41 -24.10
N GLY A 679 -37.67 22.71 -23.80
CA GLY A 679 -36.81 22.21 -24.85
C GLY A 679 -37.36 21.06 -25.65
N HIS A 680 -38.08 20.15 -25.02
CA HIS A 680 -38.79 19.12 -25.75
C HIS A 680 -39.79 19.74 -26.74
N VAL A 681 -40.61 20.70 -26.28
CA VAL A 681 -41.59 21.39 -27.12
C VAL A 681 -40.92 22.13 -28.29
N GLU A 682 -39.81 22.83 -28.05
CA GLU A 682 -39.12 23.60 -29.08
C GLU A 682 -38.44 22.69 -30.11
N ALA A 683 -37.83 21.58 -29.68
CA ALA A 683 -37.23 20.60 -30.58
C ALA A 683 -38.30 19.98 -31.51
N LEU A 684 -39.46 19.60 -30.98
CA LEU A 684 -40.59 19.14 -31.80
C LEU A 684 -41.06 20.21 -32.79
N ARG A 685 -41.12 21.48 -32.34
CA ARG A 685 -41.53 22.61 -33.19
C ARG A 685 -40.57 22.86 -34.34
N GLN A 686 -39.28 22.62 -34.12
CA GLN A 686 -38.22 22.81 -35.10
C GLN A 686 -37.99 21.56 -35.98
N GLY A 687 -38.68 20.45 -35.72
CA GLY A 687 -38.47 19.19 -36.45
C GLY A 687 -37.16 18.49 -36.08
N ARG A 688 -36.60 18.77 -34.89
CA ARG A 688 -35.38 18.12 -34.38
C ARG A 688 -35.72 16.84 -33.62
N PHE A 689 -36.21 15.85 -34.33
CA PHE A 689 -36.53 14.54 -33.78
C PHE A 689 -36.40 13.46 -34.86
N THR A 690 -36.23 12.22 -34.43
CA THR A 690 -36.40 11.04 -35.26
C THR A 690 -37.61 10.25 -34.79
N ASP A 691 -38.38 9.71 -35.73
CA ASP A 691 -39.52 8.83 -35.47
C ASP A 691 -39.21 7.47 -36.09
N GLU A 692 -38.96 6.48 -35.24
CA GLU A 692 -38.72 5.09 -35.64
C GLU A 692 -39.86 4.23 -35.07
N ASP A 693 -40.78 3.80 -35.92
CA ASP A 693 -41.92 2.94 -35.57
C ASP A 693 -42.77 3.46 -34.39
N GLY A 694 -42.97 4.78 -34.29
CA GLY A 694 -43.75 5.42 -33.23
C GLY A 694 -42.95 5.77 -31.97
N TRP A 695 -41.66 5.45 -31.94
CA TRP A 695 -40.73 5.91 -30.91
C TRP A 695 -40.06 7.21 -31.35
N LEU A 696 -40.34 8.28 -30.59
CA LEU A 696 -39.90 9.62 -30.93
C LEU A 696 -38.69 10.01 -30.06
N THR A 697 -37.51 10.02 -30.67
CA THR A 697 -36.24 10.45 -30.06
C THR A 697 -36.05 11.94 -30.33
N ILE A 698 -35.81 12.74 -29.28
CA ILE A 698 -35.80 14.20 -29.39
C ILE A 698 -34.37 14.69 -29.31
N ASP A 699 -33.91 15.36 -30.36
CA ASP A 699 -32.63 16.03 -30.29
C ASP A 699 -32.77 17.27 -29.39
N LEU A 700 -32.21 17.19 -28.17
CA LEU A 700 -32.15 18.27 -27.18
C LEU A 700 -30.81 19.03 -27.19
N ALA A 701 -29.92 18.79 -28.16
CA ALA A 701 -28.53 19.26 -28.22
C ALA A 701 -28.32 20.79 -28.39
N GLY A 702 -29.28 21.61 -27.96
CA GLY A 702 -29.18 23.07 -27.95
C GLY A 702 -29.83 23.75 -26.75
N MET A 703 -30.21 23.01 -25.70
CA MET A 703 -30.97 23.56 -24.56
C MET A 703 -30.45 23.23 -23.16
N GLY A 704 -29.39 22.43 -23.05
CA GLY A 704 -28.52 22.56 -21.90
C GLY A 704 -27.88 23.95 -21.96
N ARG A 705 -27.60 24.56 -20.81
CA ARG A 705 -26.30 25.21 -20.69
C ARG A 705 -25.28 24.13 -21.03
N GLU A 706 -24.92 24.03 -22.31
CA GLU A 706 -23.53 23.80 -22.65
C GLU A 706 -22.75 24.67 -21.69
N ASP A 707 -21.78 24.12 -20.95
CA ASP A 707 -20.71 24.91 -20.34
C ASP A 707 -20.48 26.15 -21.18
N GLY A 708 -20.93 27.34 -20.77
CA GLY A 708 -21.39 28.45 -21.64
C GLY A 708 -20.57 28.84 -22.88
N HIS A 709 -20.36 27.92 -23.80
CA HIS A 709 -19.36 27.90 -24.86
C HIS A 709 -19.90 27.05 -26.01
N GLY A 710 -21.10 27.42 -26.50
CA GLY A 710 -21.45 27.17 -27.89
C GLY A 710 -20.36 27.80 -28.77
N GLY A 711 -19.34 27.01 -29.08
CA GLY A 711 -18.07 27.47 -29.65
C GLY A 711 -16.79 26.97 -28.99
N ALA A 712 -16.82 25.95 -28.12
CA ALA A 712 -15.62 25.37 -27.50
C ALA A 712 -14.54 24.99 -28.55
N CYS A 713 -13.41 25.68 -28.52
CA CYS A 713 -12.30 25.46 -29.45
C CYS A 713 -11.30 24.45 -28.86
N HIS A 714 -10.99 23.41 -29.64
CA HIS A 714 -9.97 22.41 -29.33
C HIS A 714 -8.75 22.69 -30.21
N VAL A 715 -7.70 23.24 -29.63
CA VAL A 715 -6.51 23.61 -30.39
C VAL A 715 -5.55 22.41 -30.41
N ARG A 716 -5.26 21.85 -31.59
CA ARG A 716 -4.27 20.77 -31.77
C ARG A 716 -3.24 21.14 -32.83
N GLY A 717 -1.95 21.09 -32.50
CA GLY A 717 -0.86 21.22 -33.48
C GLY A 717 0.37 22.01 -33.00
N THR A 718 1.21 22.44 -33.95
CA THR A 718 2.30 23.41 -33.72
C THR A 718 1.72 24.80 -33.50
N LEU A 719 1.86 25.35 -32.29
CA LEU A 719 1.27 26.62 -31.83
C LEU A 719 1.64 27.87 -32.63
N GLY A 720 2.58 27.79 -33.57
CA GLY A 720 3.06 28.95 -34.34
C GLY A 720 2.00 29.68 -35.17
N ASP A 721 0.85 29.05 -35.47
CA ASP A 721 -0.27 29.60 -36.26
C ASP A 721 -1.66 29.30 -35.65
N ALA A 722 -1.76 28.89 -34.39
CA ALA A 722 -3.03 28.47 -33.79
C ALA A 722 -3.78 29.66 -33.14
N ASP A 723 -5.05 29.85 -33.53
CA ASP A 723 -5.94 30.86 -32.94
C ASP A 723 -6.37 30.44 -31.51
N ILE A 724 -5.51 30.69 -30.52
CA ILE A 724 -5.91 30.66 -29.11
C ILE A 724 -6.76 31.89 -28.84
N ASP A 725 -8.05 31.66 -28.60
CA ASP A 725 -9.01 32.70 -28.28
C ASP A 725 -9.77 32.41 -26.98
N GLU A 726 -10.68 33.32 -26.66
CA GLU A 726 -11.51 33.32 -25.47
C GLU A 726 -12.43 32.10 -25.31
N ARG A 727 -12.54 31.24 -26.34
CA ARG A 727 -13.36 30.02 -26.37
C ARG A 727 -12.53 28.73 -26.23
N THR A 728 -11.22 28.85 -26.13
CA THR A 728 -10.30 27.69 -26.07
C THR A 728 -10.45 26.94 -24.75
N LEU A 729 -10.85 25.66 -24.84
CA LEU A 729 -11.08 24.79 -23.67
C LEU A 729 -9.95 23.79 -23.47
N THR A 730 -9.39 23.26 -24.57
CA THR A 730 -8.31 22.28 -24.55
C THR A 730 -7.19 22.67 -25.52
N LEU A 731 -5.95 22.39 -25.11
CA LEU A 731 -4.75 22.68 -25.89
C LEU A 731 -3.88 21.42 -25.98
N ASP A 732 -3.68 20.86 -27.17
CA ASP A 732 -2.64 19.85 -27.47
C ASP A 732 -1.59 20.51 -28.37
N ALA A 733 -0.52 20.98 -27.73
CA ALA A 733 0.56 21.70 -28.39
C ALA A 733 1.77 20.79 -28.60
N ARG A 734 2.29 20.78 -29.82
CA ARG A 734 3.48 20.00 -30.18
C ARG A 734 4.54 20.88 -30.82
N ALA A 735 5.77 20.84 -30.33
CA ALA A 735 6.88 21.59 -30.91
C ALA A 735 8.18 20.79 -30.84
N ASN A 736 9.03 20.89 -31.87
CA ASN A 736 10.34 20.23 -31.86
C ASN A 736 11.39 20.96 -31.00
N GLY A 737 11.10 22.18 -30.54
CA GLY A 737 11.97 23.06 -29.76
C GLY A 737 11.18 23.82 -28.69
N ASP A 738 11.59 25.05 -28.40
CA ASP A 738 10.96 25.88 -27.37
C ASP A 738 9.56 26.35 -27.78
N LEU A 739 8.63 26.32 -26.84
CA LEU A 739 7.23 26.67 -27.04
C LEU A 739 6.87 27.96 -26.28
N ASP A 740 6.40 28.98 -27.00
CA ASP A 740 5.89 30.22 -26.42
C ASP A 740 4.43 30.05 -26.02
N LEU A 741 4.14 30.14 -24.72
CA LEU A 741 2.81 30.02 -24.15
C LEU A 741 2.14 31.39 -23.89
N THR A 742 2.73 32.50 -24.31
CA THR A 742 2.18 33.84 -24.02
C THR A 742 0.73 34.00 -24.52
N ALA A 743 0.40 33.43 -25.68
CA ALA A 743 -0.94 33.47 -26.26
C ALA A 743 -1.99 32.71 -25.43
N VAL A 744 -1.58 31.79 -24.55
CA VAL A 744 -2.48 31.04 -23.66
C VAL A 744 -3.28 31.97 -22.75
N ARG A 745 -2.74 33.16 -22.42
CA ARG A 745 -3.44 34.19 -21.64
C ARG A 745 -4.77 34.65 -22.26
N ASN A 746 -4.95 34.44 -23.57
CA ASN A 746 -6.20 34.75 -24.27
C ASN A 746 -7.28 33.66 -24.10
N ALA A 747 -6.98 32.56 -23.40
CA ALA A 747 -7.89 31.44 -23.14
C ALA A 747 -8.30 31.36 -21.66
N PRO A 748 -9.19 32.26 -21.17
CA PRO A 748 -9.64 32.26 -19.78
C PRO A 748 -10.47 31.04 -19.39
N LEU A 749 -10.80 30.17 -20.35
CA LEU A 749 -11.59 28.96 -20.17
C LEU A 749 -10.75 27.69 -20.20
N LEU A 750 -9.44 27.78 -20.47
CA LEU A 750 -8.58 26.62 -20.66
C LEU A 750 -8.66 25.68 -19.45
N ARG A 751 -8.99 24.41 -19.68
CA ARG A 751 -9.11 23.36 -18.66
C ARG A 751 -8.02 22.30 -18.78
N GLU A 752 -7.66 21.96 -20.01
CA GLU A 752 -6.70 20.89 -20.29
C GLU A 752 -5.60 21.40 -21.20
N ALA A 753 -4.35 21.13 -20.84
CA ALA A 753 -3.21 21.41 -21.68
C ALA A 753 -2.28 20.19 -21.73
N ARG A 754 -2.00 19.72 -22.95
CA ARG A 754 -0.94 18.75 -23.24
C ARG A 754 0.15 19.44 -24.03
N LEU A 755 1.36 19.43 -23.50
CA LEU A 755 2.52 20.08 -24.09
C LEU A 755 3.59 19.03 -24.40
N LEU A 756 3.81 18.76 -25.69
CA LEU A 756 4.90 17.92 -26.18
C LEU A 756 5.94 18.80 -26.86
N CYS A 757 6.97 19.24 -26.13
CA CYS A 757 7.94 20.20 -26.65
C CYS A 757 9.36 20.04 -26.12
N GLY A 758 10.30 20.84 -26.64
CA GLY A 758 11.67 20.88 -26.14
C GLY A 758 11.73 21.51 -24.74
N SER A 759 11.30 22.77 -24.64
CA SER A 759 11.15 23.50 -23.38
C SER A 759 9.98 24.50 -23.49
N ALA A 760 9.45 24.97 -22.38
CA ALA A 760 8.42 26.01 -22.35
C ALA A 760 8.51 26.82 -21.05
N ASP A 761 8.26 28.14 -21.12
CA ASP A 761 7.98 28.94 -19.93
C ASP A 761 6.52 28.69 -19.52
N LEU A 762 6.33 28.02 -18.39
CA LEU A 762 5.01 27.66 -17.86
C LEU A 762 4.31 28.83 -17.16
N THR A 763 4.96 29.97 -16.96
CA THR A 763 4.39 31.13 -16.25
C THR A 763 3.00 31.56 -16.77
N PRO A 764 2.73 31.60 -18.09
CA PRO A 764 1.41 31.95 -18.61
C PRO A 764 0.27 31.02 -18.18
N LEU A 765 0.58 29.80 -17.75
CA LEU A 765 -0.45 28.85 -17.29
C LEU A 765 -1.08 29.27 -15.96
N ASN A 766 -0.37 30.01 -15.10
CA ASN A 766 -0.94 30.51 -13.84
C ASN A 766 -2.08 31.51 -14.03
N ASP A 767 -2.14 32.14 -15.19
CA ASP A 767 -3.13 33.17 -15.50
C ASP A 767 -4.43 32.58 -16.08
N VAL A 768 -4.45 31.26 -16.31
CA VAL A 768 -5.60 30.53 -16.85
C VAL A 768 -5.99 29.38 -15.94
N PRO A 769 -7.26 28.97 -15.94
CA PRO A 769 -7.75 28.02 -14.94
C PRO A 769 -7.57 26.56 -15.39
N VAL A 770 -6.34 26.22 -15.83
CA VAL A 770 -5.96 24.86 -16.23
C VAL A 770 -6.02 23.92 -15.03
N ARG A 771 -6.58 22.73 -15.25
CA ARG A 771 -6.79 21.73 -14.19
C ARG A 771 -6.07 20.43 -14.48
N THR A 772 -6.04 20.02 -15.75
CA THR A 772 -5.30 18.87 -16.24
C THR A 772 -4.13 19.34 -17.07
N LEU A 773 -2.92 19.00 -16.64
CA LEU A 773 -1.68 19.37 -17.33
C LEU A 773 -0.84 18.13 -17.62
N ASP A 774 -0.55 17.89 -18.89
CA ASP A 774 0.27 16.77 -19.37
C ASP A 774 1.54 17.33 -20.03
N LEU A 775 2.68 17.07 -19.41
CA LEU A 775 3.97 17.68 -19.74
C LEU A 775 4.95 16.62 -20.25
N ASP A 776 5.25 16.62 -21.55
CA ASP A 776 6.35 15.88 -22.16
C ASP A 776 7.41 16.87 -22.68
N LEU A 777 8.36 17.23 -21.81
CA LEU A 777 9.38 18.25 -22.05
C LEU A 777 10.78 17.69 -21.88
N ARG A 778 11.72 18.10 -22.75
CA ARG A 778 13.15 17.74 -22.61
C ARG A 778 13.87 18.54 -21.52
N ALA A 779 13.42 19.77 -21.27
CA ALA A 779 13.87 20.62 -20.18
C ALA A 779 12.64 21.16 -19.44
N LEU A 780 12.44 20.68 -18.21
CA LEU A 780 11.26 20.96 -17.39
C LEU A 780 11.63 21.72 -16.11
N ASP A 781 11.03 22.90 -15.93
CA ASP A 781 11.06 23.67 -14.67
C ASP A 781 9.62 23.84 -14.14
N LEU A 782 9.37 23.32 -12.94
CA LEU A 782 8.07 23.39 -12.28
C LEU A 782 7.91 24.62 -11.39
N SER A 783 8.96 25.44 -11.20
CA SER A 783 8.90 26.66 -10.36
C SER A 783 7.73 27.57 -10.71
N PRO A 784 7.36 27.78 -12.00
CA PRO A 784 6.20 28.59 -12.33
C PRO A 784 4.89 28.01 -11.80
N LEU A 785 4.74 26.70 -11.60
CA LEU A 785 3.50 26.09 -11.11
C LEU A 785 3.32 26.20 -9.59
N ALA A 786 4.27 26.80 -8.87
CA ALA A 786 4.14 27.04 -7.44
C ALA A 786 2.90 27.92 -7.14
N GLY A 787 2.02 27.45 -6.27
CA GLY A 787 0.81 28.17 -5.89
C GLY A 787 -0.28 28.18 -6.97
N HIS A 788 -0.19 27.35 -8.01
CA HIS A 788 -1.15 27.35 -9.11
C HIS A 788 -2.61 27.22 -8.59
N PRO A 789 -3.54 28.10 -9.02
CA PRO A 789 -4.83 28.26 -8.36
C PRO A 789 -5.81 27.11 -8.64
N THR A 790 -5.68 26.39 -9.76
CA THR A 790 -6.69 25.41 -10.20
C THR A 790 -6.13 24.06 -10.64
N LEU A 791 -4.81 23.84 -10.56
CA LEU A 791 -4.18 22.64 -11.09
C LEU A 791 -4.52 21.45 -10.19
N ARG A 792 -5.02 20.36 -10.79
CA ARG A 792 -5.51 19.17 -10.08
C ARG A 792 -4.74 17.92 -10.42
N THR A 793 -4.55 17.69 -11.71
CA THR A 793 -3.86 16.52 -12.24
C THR A 793 -2.66 16.97 -13.07
N LEU A 794 -1.53 16.33 -12.79
CA LEU A 794 -0.27 16.60 -13.47
C LEU A 794 0.36 15.28 -13.92
N THR A 795 0.57 15.13 -15.22
CA THR A 795 1.36 14.03 -15.79
C THR A 795 2.70 14.58 -16.24
N LEU A 796 3.78 13.95 -15.77
CA LEU A 796 5.14 14.36 -16.06
C LEU A 796 5.88 13.28 -16.85
N LYS A 797 6.44 13.70 -17.98
CA LYS A 797 7.40 12.94 -18.77
C LYS A 797 8.61 13.80 -19.05
N ALA A 798 9.75 13.39 -18.50
CA ALA A 798 10.99 14.13 -18.61
C ALA A 798 12.19 13.18 -18.60
N PRO A 799 13.21 13.41 -19.45
CA PRO A 799 14.40 12.55 -19.51
C PRO A 799 15.40 12.80 -18.35
N HIS A 800 15.13 13.78 -17.47
CA HIS A 800 16.00 14.17 -16.38
C HIS A 800 15.26 14.22 -15.05
N ALA A 801 16.00 14.23 -13.94
CA ALA A 801 15.43 14.30 -12.60
C ALA A 801 14.73 15.64 -12.35
N VAL A 802 13.44 15.59 -12.01
CA VAL A 802 12.55 16.73 -11.77
C VAL A 802 12.51 17.06 -10.27
N ASP A 803 12.47 18.35 -9.94
CA ASP A 803 12.25 18.85 -8.58
C ASP A 803 10.75 19.10 -8.35
N LEU A 804 10.15 18.37 -7.41
CA LEU A 804 8.72 18.46 -7.09
C LEU A 804 8.40 19.50 -6.02
N THR A 805 9.41 20.13 -5.40
CA THR A 805 9.21 21.10 -4.31
C THR A 805 8.21 22.21 -4.65
N PRO A 806 8.17 22.78 -5.88
CA PRO A 806 7.17 23.78 -6.25
C PRO A 806 5.72 23.33 -6.06
N LEU A 807 5.45 22.03 -6.27
CA LEU A 807 4.11 21.45 -6.21
C LEU A 807 3.53 21.39 -4.79
N LEU A 808 4.36 21.49 -3.75
CA LEU A 808 3.90 21.52 -2.34
C LEU A 808 2.93 22.68 -2.07
N THR A 809 2.99 23.73 -2.89
CA THR A 809 2.16 24.93 -2.76
C THR A 809 0.96 24.93 -3.71
N ALA A 810 0.87 23.98 -4.65
CA ALA A 810 -0.27 23.82 -5.55
C ALA A 810 -1.46 23.21 -4.79
N GLY A 811 -2.28 24.07 -4.19
CA GLY A 811 -3.28 23.69 -3.18
C GLY A 811 -4.37 22.74 -3.67
N HIS A 812 -4.61 22.63 -4.98
CA HIS A 812 -5.66 21.76 -5.55
C HIS A 812 -5.12 20.48 -6.18
N LEU A 813 -3.80 20.25 -6.16
CA LEU A 813 -3.19 19.07 -6.75
C LEU A 813 -3.61 17.81 -5.98
N ASN A 814 -4.39 16.96 -6.65
CA ASN A 814 -4.91 15.70 -6.09
C ASN A 814 -4.52 14.48 -6.94
N GLY A 815 -3.90 14.71 -8.10
CA GLY A 815 -3.45 13.69 -9.03
C GLY A 815 -2.05 13.91 -9.56
N LEU A 816 -1.21 12.87 -9.53
CA LEU A 816 0.15 12.96 -10.03
C LEU A 816 0.59 11.66 -10.70
N ASP A 817 1.07 11.77 -11.93
CA ASP A 817 1.69 10.67 -12.67
C ASP A 817 3.16 11.00 -12.95
N LEU A 818 4.06 10.21 -12.36
CA LEU A 818 5.51 10.34 -12.47
C LEU A 818 6.15 9.10 -13.11
N SER A 819 5.36 8.16 -13.63
CA SER A 819 5.89 6.88 -14.10
C SER A 819 6.90 7.03 -15.25
N GLN A 820 6.83 8.14 -15.98
CA GLN A 820 7.71 8.48 -17.09
C GLN A 820 8.67 9.64 -16.77
N ALA A 821 8.87 9.99 -15.50
CA ALA A 821 9.79 11.03 -15.06
C ALA A 821 10.58 10.62 -13.81
N THR A 822 11.90 10.83 -13.83
CA THR A 822 12.72 10.62 -12.63
C THR A 822 12.59 11.81 -11.67
N VAL A 823 12.66 11.57 -10.37
CA VAL A 823 12.47 12.58 -9.33
C VAL A 823 13.76 12.75 -8.54
N ARG A 824 14.15 13.99 -8.22
CA ARG A 824 15.36 14.27 -7.42
C ARG A 824 15.23 13.81 -5.97
N ASP A 825 14.07 14.05 -5.38
CA ASP A 825 13.73 13.68 -4.01
C ASP A 825 12.28 13.20 -3.98
N ILE A 826 12.10 11.90 -3.81
CA ILE A 826 10.78 11.27 -3.80
C ILE A 826 10.02 11.53 -2.48
N THR A 827 10.73 11.94 -1.41
CA THR A 827 10.11 12.16 -0.09
C THR A 827 9.17 13.36 -0.06
N VAL A 828 9.32 14.27 -1.02
CA VAL A 828 8.42 15.43 -1.26
C VAL A 828 6.96 14.99 -1.41
N LEU A 829 6.70 13.78 -1.93
CA LEU A 829 5.36 13.23 -2.08
C LEU A 829 4.59 13.13 -0.75
N GLY A 830 5.30 12.92 0.38
CA GLY A 830 4.68 12.92 1.71
C GLY A 830 4.13 14.30 2.14
N GLY A 831 4.62 15.38 1.53
CA GLY A 831 4.14 16.74 1.76
C GLY A 831 2.88 17.11 0.98
N LEU A 832 2.52 16.35 -0.06
CA LEU A 832 1.35 16.59 -0.89
C LEU A 832 0.07 16.05 -0.22
N ARG A 833 -0.45 16.79 0.76
CA ARG A 833 -1.53 16.34 1.65
C ARG A 833 -2.89 16.09 0.97
N ARG A 834 -3.10 16.59 -0.24
CA ARG A 834 -4.33 16.42 -1.03
C ARG A 834 -4.20 15.40 -2.16
N LEU A 835 -3.01 14.80 -2.33
CA LEU A 835 -2.74 13.80 -3.36
C LEU A 835 -3.55 12.53 -3.07
N ARG A 836 -4.50 12.24 -3.95
CA ARG A 836 -5.43 11.11 -3.88
C ARG A 836 -5.07 9.99 -4.84
N HIS A 837 -4.52 10.31 -6.00
CA HIS A 837 -4.04 9.29 -6.93
C HIS A 837 -2.60 9.54 -7.33
N LEU A 838 -1.83 8.46 -7.34
CA LEU A 838 -0.40 8.48 -7.60
C LEU A 838 -0.02 7.31 -8.52
N SER A 839 0.55 7.64 -9.67
CA SER A 839 1.13 6.69 -10.62
C SER A 839 2.65 6.79 -10.61
N LEU A 840 3.31 5.66 -10.35
CA LEU A 840 4.77 5.52 -10.31
C LEU A 840 5.21 4.23 -11.02
N SER A 841 6.48 4.19 -11.42
CA SER A 841 7.16 2.94 -11.80
C SER A 841 7.38 2.04 -10.56
N TYR A 842 7.72 0.77 -10.78
CA TYR A 842 8.01 -0.16 -9.70
C TYR A 842 9.17 0.32 -8.82
N GLU A 843 10.26 0.81 -9.42
CA GLU A 843 11.45 1.29 -8.72
C GLU A 843 11.15 2.51 -7.86
N GLN A 844 10.31 3.41 -8.36
CA GLN A 844 9.87 4.59 -7.62
C GLN A 844 9.01 4.20 -6.41
N TRP A 845 8.10 3.24 -6.55
CA TRP A 845 7.35 2.70 -5.40
C TRP A 845 8.27 2.11 -4.34
N GLN A 846 9.26 1.30 -4.76
CA GLN A 846 10.25 0.73 -3.84
C GLN A 846 11.06 1.80 -3.12
N GLN A 847 11.49 2.84 -3.84
CA GLN A 847 12.21 3.97 -3.26
C GLN A 847 11.33 4.73 -2.24
N LEU A 848 10.07 5.00 -2.57
CA LEU A 848 9.12 5.68 -1.69
C LEU A 848 8.93 4.92 -0.36
N TRP A 849 8.77 3.60 -0.43
CA TRP A 849 8.60 2.75 0.76
C TRP A 849 9.89 2.59 1.57
N ALA A 850 11.05 2.52 0.92
CA ALA A 850 12.34 2.47 1.60
C ALA A 850 12.58 3.72 2.47
N GLU A 851 12.08 4.88 2.03
CA GLU A 851 12.10 6.14 2.78
C GLU A 851 10.98 6.27 3.83
N GLY A 852 10.06 5.29 3.90
CA GLY A 852 8.94 5.30 4.85
C GLY A 852 7.90 6.39 4.57
N VAL A 853 7.76 6.81 3.32
CA VAL A 853 6.86 7.89 2.91
C VAL A 853 5.56 7.31 2.32
N THR A 854 4.42 7.89 2.70
CA THR A 854 3.12 7.56 2.09
C THR A 854 2.26 8.83 2.10
N PRO A 855 1.74 9.29 0.94
CA PRO A 855 0.84 10.45 0.91
C PRO A 855 -0.40 10.17 1.77
N PRO A 856 -0.78 11.07 2.70
CA PRO A 856 -1.77 10.77 3.74
C PRO A 856 -3.20 10.65 3.22
N ALA A 857 -3.50 11.19 2.03
CA ALA A 857 -4.82 11.17 1.41
C ALA A 857 -4.92 10.19 0.22
N LEU A 858 -3.90 9.34 0.03
CA LEU A 858 -3.85 8.44 -1.12
C LEU A 858 -5.03 7.46 -1.09
N THR A 859 -5.85 7.50 -2.14
CA THR A 859 -7.03 6.64 -2.33
C THR A 859 -6.83 5.65 -3.49
N VAL A 860 -6.02 6.00 -4.49
CA VAL A 860 -5.72 5.16 -5.66
C VAL A 860 -4.21 5.11 -5.87
N ALA A 861 -3.64 3.91 -5.81
CA ALA A 861 -2.25 3.65 -6.15
C ALA A 861 -2.18 2.96 -7.52
N ILE A 862 -1.32 3.47 -8.40
CA ILE A 862 -1.15 2.94 -9.75
C ILE A 862 0.31 2.52 -9.93
N LEU A 863 0.50 1.24 -10.29
CA LEU A 863 1.77 0.70 -10.75
C LEU A 863 1.79 0.71 -12.27
N ASP A 864 2.66 1.53 -12.84
CA ASP A 864 2.80 1.66 -14.29
C ASP A 864 3.74 0.60 -14.86
N GLY A 865 3.35 0.04 -16.01
CA GLY A 865 4.14 -0.93 -16.77
C GLY A 865 3.56 -2.35 -16.75
N ASP A 866 3.96 -3.11 -17.77
CA ASP A 866 3.65 -4.54 -17.87
C ASP A 866 4.55 -5.33 -16.92
N HIS A 867 4.09 -5.51 -15.68
CA HIS A 867 4.76 -6.30 -14.66
C HIS A 867 4.22 -7.72 -14.60
N ALA A 868 5.08 -8.68 -14.28
CA ALA A 868 4.65 -10.04 -13.99
C ALA A 868 3.81 -10.09 -12.69
N PRO A 869 2.87 -11.05 -12.53
CA PRO A 869 1.97 -11.05 -11.39
C PRO A 869 2.66 -11.15 -10.04
N SER A 870 3.86 -11.72 -9.94
CA SER A 870 4.65 -11.72 -8.69
C SER A 870 5.12 -10.33 -8.31
N THR A 871 5.74 -9.61 -9.25
CA THR A 871 6.16 -8.21 -9.05
C THR A 871 4.98 -7.36 -8.59
N ARG A 872 3.81 -7.60 -9.18
CA ARG A 872 2.56 -6.92 -8.79
C ARG A 872 2.07 -7.34 -7.42
N ALA A 873 2.13 -8.62 -7.05
CA ALA A 873 1.75 -9.02 -5.70
C ALA A 873 2.73 -8.52 -4.63
N ASP A 874 4.03 -8.44 -4.91
CA ASP A 874 5.00 -7.86 -3.99
C ASP A 874 4.68 -6.38 -3.74
N TRP A 875 4.30 -5.66 -4.80
CA TRP A 875 3.79 -4.30 -4.72
C TRP A 875 2.46 -4.22 -3.94
N LEU A 876 1.48 -5.08 -4.25
CA LEU A 876 0.17 -5.11 -3.58
C LEU A 876 0.25 -5.49 -2.11
N ASN A 877 1.18 -6.37 -1.73
CA ASN A 877 1.40 -6.81 -0.35
C ASN A 877 1.81 -5.68 0.60
N GLN A 878 2.17 -4.51 0.08
CA GLN A 878 2.33 -3.29 0.88
C GLN A 878 0.99 -2.66 1.30
N PHE A 879 -0.10 -2.97 0.61
CA PHE A 879 -1.43 -2.41 0.84
C PHE A 879 -2.45 -3.45 1.33
N THR A 880 -2.45 -4.64 0.75
CA THR A 880 -3.44 -5.71 0.99
C THR A 880 -2.81 -7.10 0.89
N THR A 881 -3.46 -8.13 1.41
CA THR A 881 -2.96 -9.51 1.25
C THR A 881 -3.27 -10.02 -0.16
N ALA A 882 -2.24 -10.09 -1.01
CA ALA A 882 -2.31 -10.65 -2.35
C ALA A 882 -1.70 -12.05 -2.38
N ARG A 883 -2.33 -12.98 -3.11
CA ARG A 883 -1.86 -14.36 -3.26
C ARG A 883 -1.36 -14.61 -4.68
N GLN A 884 -0.12 -15.04 -4.79
CA GLN A 884 0.49 -15.47 -6.06
C GLN A 884 0.34 -16.96 -6.22
N TYR A 885 0.12 -17.46 -7.44
CA TYR A 885 0.11 -18.87 -7.79
C TYR A 885 1.03 -19.07 -8.99
N ILE A 886 1.93 -20.05 -8.90
CA ILE A 886 2.85 -20.37 -9.98
C ILE A 886 2.76 -21.86 -10.25
N GLY A 887 2.67 -22.25 -11.52
CA GLY A 887 2.62 -23.65 -11.89
C GLY A 887 2.99 -23.93 -13.34
N ALA A 888 3.28 -25.19 -13.61
CA ALA A 888 3.41 -25.72 -14.96
C ALA A 888 2.07 -26.27 -15.44
N PHE A 889 1.79 -26.13 -16.73
CA PHE A 889 0.70 -26.84 -17.41
C PHE A 889 1.30 -27.91 -18.33
N PRO A 890 0.53 -28.95 -18.72
CA PRO A 890 1.06 -30.04 -19.53
C PRO A 890 1.66 -29.49 -20.83
N THR A 891 2.97 -29.63 -21.01
CA THR A 891 3.61 -29.36 -22.30
C THR A 891 3.04 -30.37 -23.28
N THR A 892 2.48 -29.91 -24.40
CA THR A 892 2.03 -30.79 -25.47
C THR A 892 3.21 -31.65 -25.94
N GLY A 893 3.24 -32.90 -25.52
CA GLY A 893 4.34 -33.83 -25.76
C GLY A 893 3.90 -35.27 -25.53
N GLY A 894 3.02 -35.75 -26.41
CA GLY A 894 2.53 -37.12 -26.50
C GLY A 894 1.65 -37.29 -27.73
#